data_AF-A0A507CI34-F1
#
_entry.id   AF-A0A507CI34-F1
#
_cell.length_a   1.000
_cell.length_b   1.000
_cell.length_c   1.000
_cell.angle_alpha   90.00
_cell.angle_beta   90.00
_cell.angle_gamma   90.00
#
_symmetry.space_group_name_H-M   'P 1'
#
loop_
_entity.id
_entity.type
_entity.pdbx_description
1 polymer ?
#
loop_
_entity_poly.entity_id
_entity_poly.type
_entity_poly.pdbx_seq_one_letter_code
_entity_poly.pdbx_strand_id
1 'polypeptide(L)'
;MWTHFILIAILLLQPSYADTNEPTVAQLNAWRDAIREYRHSHIRLEEKKIIHPLYYDLFRAQSLSDGTTRGMSNLESGNAAFIHAATDELDSLVVKDMVPEGAPLTLEDLKEPVDDLSRSFLEVYWECYETIQEIKKISENYPTLRDTWLKHNWHSDAQAKCEEKLRNNGLETVVGPSTLEVSDPAPWSRNLRMVTEREGIAERLSKLQTSDVSELAFSPFTQRHISSVNKITAWCEATSRIEFPEHENEEDIGAELEKLVYSINFNSLVSEKLDLIKFAVERFLDQETHNVPSASKKRYSKRGQTYISRLIVSQEKYRNMVENYKKELLGMLQQWLPDIESYLEEIDLELKKFSAHGVTGLSPELGIFLQLKLSDVPPEYLILAGGVQLVHSGHSLFVETLPDREYETTNPGTPYSAFHSAALPESNRDSKMAAEDAVASHGTANAHRGDNDIDHHDHDAVLQHFLPVRPSYRPDDIHNIVETVDRYNPENVTRLEEYVRHQLDEGFYDRDANLAILKLYQFNPGVSPHALDTTINILIKSLTALPDPDFNLSLALLSEDVMQDDTIERLISLQQLLEQCRFEEFWSLVENDNAIVPDGENDDSSRMPLREVLEPCRDFDASIRDFVALTLSIAYQGAEMDRLVKYLGLDDIEDVRDFIKEKGWTTEKLGSGSIVVRMPSTSVSLATKPVVVEQQQVKLSDLKKIISHGRILA
;
A
#
# COMPACT_ATOMS: atom_id res chain seq x y z
N MET A 1 30.60 10.97 28.80
CA MET A 1 30.58 9.93 27.75
C MET A 1 30.24 8.56 28.31
N TRP A 2 31.06 7.91 29.15
CA TRP A 2 30.73 6.56 29.68
C TRP A 2 29.38 6.48 30.42
N THR A 3 28.97 7.51 31.18
CA THR A 3 27.63 7.56 31.79
C THR A 3 26.49 7.63 30.78
N HIS A 4 26.70 8.28 29.63
CA HIS A 4 25.70 8.33 28.55
C HIS A 4 25.69 7.02 27.75
N PHE A 5 26.85 6.38 27.57
CA PHE A 5 26.93 5.06 26.95
C PHE A 5 26.30 3.98 27.83
N ILE A 6 26.41 4.08 29.15
CA ILE A 6 25.68 3.21 30.09
C ILE A 6 24.18 3.54 30.09
N LEU A 7 23.76 4.80 30.02
CA LEU A 7 22.34 5.16 29.88
C LEU A 7 21.74 4.64 28.57
N ILE A 8 22.46 4.77 27.45
CA ILE A 8 22.04 4.26 26.14
C ILE A 8 22.09 2.73 26.10
N ALA A 9 23.11 2.09 26.68
CA ALA A 9 23.17 0.63 26.78
C ALA A 9 22.10 0.07 27.72
N ILE A 10 21.71 0.78 28.79
CA ILE A 10 20.53 0.43 29.59
C ILE A 10 19.28 0.60 28.74
N LEU A 11 19.07 1.73 28.06
CA LEU A 11 17.91 1.95 27.17
C LEU A 11 17.82 0.96 26.00
N LEU A 12 18.92 0.33 25.58
CA LEU A 12 18.98 -0.67 24.50
C LEU A 12 19.06 -2.13 24.98
N LEU A 13 19.34 -2.39 26.27
CA LEU A 13 19.31 -3.71 26.90
C LEU A 13 18.10 -3.92 27.81
N GLN A 14 17.27 -2.89 28.02
CA GLN A 14 15.89 -3.13 28.38
C GLN A 14 15.25 -3.81 27.16
N PRO A 15 14.45 -4.89 27.32
CA PRO A 15 13.42 -5.14 26.32
C PRO A 15 12.63 -3.83 26.17
N SER A 16 12.07 -3.56 24.99
CA SER A 16 11.22 -2.39 24.83
C SER A 16 10.24 -2.34 25.99
N TYR A 17 10.28 -1.25 26.76
CA TYR A 17 9.17 -0.87 27.63
C TYR A 17 8.03 -0.38 26.71
N ALA A 18 7.55 -1.29 25.85
CA ALA A 18 6.13 -1.52 25.77
C ALA A 18 5.70 -1.72 27.22
N ASP A 19 4.83 -0.83 27.69
CA ASP A 19 4.36 -0.85 29.07
C ASP A 19 3.91 -2.27 29.37
N THR A 20 4.41 -2.89 30.45
CA THR A 20 4.06 -4.29 30.81
C THR A 20 2.59 -4.45 31.25
N ASN A 21 1.78 -3.43 30.96
CA ASN A 21 0.36 -3.27 31.21
C ASN A 21 -0.44 -2.92 29.94
N GLU A 22 0.16 -2.77 28.75
CA GLU A 22 -0.61 -2.57 27.52
C GLU A 22 -1.48 -3.82 27.26
N PRO A 23 -2.81 -3.69 27.20
CA PRO A 23 -3.70 -4.83 27.12
C PRO A 23 -3.65 -5.46 25.73
N THR A 24 -3.41 -6.78 25.71
CA THR A 24 -3.43 -7.57 24.47
C THR A 24 -4.80 -7.48 23.78
N VAL A 25 -4.82 -7.69 22.46
CA VAL A 25 -6.08 -7.75 21.68
C VAL A 25 -7.09 -8.74 22.27
N ALA A 26 -6.60 -9.87 22.81
CA ALA A 26 -7.45 -10.85 23.50
C ALA A 26 -8.08 -10.30 24.79
N GLN A 27 -7.34 -9.54 25.61
CA GLN A 27 -7.89 -8.87 26.80
C GLN A 27 -8.90 -7.79 26.43
N LEU A 28 -8.61 -6.97 25.41
CA LEU A 28 -9.54 -5.94 24.91
C LEU A 28 -10.83 -6.55 24.34
N ASN A 29 -10.76 -7.72 23.70
CA ASN A 29 -11.94 -8.46 23.27
C ASN A 29 -12.73 -8.98 24.48
N ALA A 30 -12.06 -9.64 25.43
CA ALA A 30 -12.69 -10.17 26.64
C ALA A 30 -13.39 -9.08 27.46
N TRP A 31 -12.80 -7.89 27.59
CA TRP A 31 -13.45 -6.77 28.29
C TRP A 31 -14.71 -6.27 27.58
N ARG A 32 -14.68 -6.14 26.25
CA ARG A 32 -15.87 -5.74 25.47
C ARG A 32 -16.98 -6.77 25.58
N ASP A 33 -16.64 -8.06 25.50
CA ASP A 33 -17.62 -9.13 25.62
C ASP A 33 -18.19 -9.23 27.04
N ALA A 34 -17.40 -8.98 28.08
CA ALA A 34 -17.90 -8.85 29.45
C ALA A 34 -18.86 -7.66 29.63
N ILE A 35 -18.55 -6.48 29.06
CA ILE A 35 -19.44 -5.30 29.10
C ILE A 35 -20.74 -5.56 28.33
N ARG A 36 -20.67 -6.23 27.17
CA ARG A 36 -21.85 -6.69 26.40
C ARG A 36 -22.68 -7.68 27.20
N GLU A 37 -22.06 -8.67 27.84
CA GLU A 37 -22.74 -9.67 28.67
C GLU A 37 -23.39 -9.02 29.89
N TYR A 38 -22.71 -8.08 30.56
CA TYR A 38 -23.30 -7.26 31.62
C TYR A 38 -24.56 -6.52 31.14
N ARG A 39 -24.47 -5.85 29.98
CA ARG A 39 -25.62 -5.17 29.35
C ARG A 39 -26.76 -6.14 29.06
N HIS A 40 -26.49 -7.32 28.49
CA HIS A 40 -27.51 -8.34 28.19
C HIS A 40 -28.10 -9.03 29.43
N SER A 41 -27.32 -9.21 30.50
CA SER A 41 -27.73 -9.88 31.74
C SER A 41 -28.48 -8.96 32.71
N HIS A 42 -28.30 -7.64 32.60
CA HIS A 42 -28.97 -6.65 33.44
C HIS A 42 -30.07 -5.86 32.73
N ILE A 43 -30.13 -5.88 31.40
CA ILE A 43 -31.11 -5.13 30.61
C ILE A 43 -31.87 -6.03 29.62
N ARG A 44 -33.20 -6.07 29.75
CA ARG A 44 -34.08 -6.64 28.72
C ARG A 44 -34.54 -5.54 27.76
N LEU A 45 -33.80 -5.36 26.66
CA LEU A 45 -34.09 -4.35 25.64
C LEU A 45 -35.50 -4.48 25.05
N GLU A 46 -35.96 -5.70 24.77
CA GLU A 46 -37.30 -5.95 24.20
C GLU A 46 -38.44 -5.64 25.18
N GLU A 47 -38.25 -5.92 26.48
CA GLU A 47 -39.22 -5.63 27.52
C GLU A 47 -39.10 -4.21 28.08
N LYS A 48 -38.04 -3.48 27.73
CA LYS A 48 -37.60 -2.20 28.34
C LYS A 48 -37.53 -2.27 29.87
N LYS A 49 -36.82 -3.27 30.42
CA LYS A 49 -36.68 -3.48 31.86
C LYS A 49 -35.23 -3.64 32.29
N ILE A 50 -34.91 -3.11 33.46
CA ILE A 50 -33.74 -3.46 34.27
C ILE A 50 -34.08 -4.71 35.07
N ILE A 51 -33.15 -5.66 35.12
CA ILE A 51 -33.28 -6.92 35.85
C ILE A 51 -33.01 -6.69 37.35
N HIS A 52 -33.63 -7.52 38.19
CA HIS A 52 -33.85 -7.21 39.61
C HIS A 52 -32.62 -6.83 40.47
N PRO A 53 -31.40 -7.39 40.28
CA PRO A 53 -30.23 -7.00 41.07
C PRO A 53 -29.87 -5.52 40.86
N LEU A 54 -29.51 -5.13 39.63
CA LEU A 54 -29.12 -3.75 39.30
C LEU A 54 -30.21 -2.72 39.64
N TYR A 55 -31.49 -3.03 39.41
CA TYR A 55 -32.58 -2.14 39.81
C TYR A 55 -32.62 -1.92 41.33
N TYR A 56 -32.40 -2.97 42.14
CA TYR A 56 -32.41 -2.87 43.59
C TYR A 56 -31.22 -2.06 44.10
N ASP A 57 -30.03 -2.25 43.55
CA ASP A 57 -28.83 -1.54 43.99
C ASP A 57 -28.85 -0.06 43.59
N LEU A 58 -29.33 0.28 42.39
CA LEU A 58 -29.62 1.67 42.00
C LEU A 58 -30.65 2.33 42.92
N PHE A 59 -31.78 1.65 43.18
CA PHE A 59 -32.82 2.15 44.09
C PHE A 59 -32.32 2.33 45.52
N ARG A 60 -31.46 1.42 46.01
CA ARG A 60 -30.85 1.48 47.34
C ARG A 60 -29.85 2.62 47.46
N ALA A 61 -28.93 2.76 46.51
CA ALA A 61 -27.94 3.84 46.50
C ALA A 61 -28.64 5.20 46.46
N GLN A 62 -29.65 5.36 45.60
CA GLN A 62 -30.46 6.57 45.56
C GLN A 62 -31.19 6.81 46.89
N SER A 63 -31.78 5.79 47.51
CA SER A 63 -32.49 5.92 48.79
C SER A 63 -31.56 6.38 49.93
N LEU A 64 -30.28 5.99 49.91
CA LEU A 64 -29.26 6.46 50.86
C LEU A 64 -28.91 7.93 50.61
N SER A 65 -28.73 8.33 49.34
CA SER A 65 -28.55 9.74 48.94
C SER A 65 -29.76 10.62 49.32
N ASP A 66 -30.98 10.14 49.07
CA ASP A 66 -32.23 10.87 49.33
C ASP A 66 -32.52 10.97 50.84
N GLY A 67 -32.14 9.96 51.63
CA GLY A 67 -32.15 10.02 53.10
C GLY A 67 -31.17 11.06 53.66
N THR A 68 -29.98 11.13 53.06
CA THR A 68 -28.93 12.09 53.46
C THR A 68 -29.31 13.53 53.11
N THR A 69 -29.85 13.76 51.91
CA THR A 69 -30.33 15.10 51.49
C THR A 69 -31.58 15.56 52.25
N ARG A 70 -32.51 14.66 52.63
CA ARG A 70 -33.61 15.00 53.56
C ARG A 70 -33.15 15.32 54.98
N GLY A 71 -32.01 14.79 55.43
CA GLY A 71 -31.40 15.18 56.70
C GLY A 71 -30.83 16.61 56.68
N MET A 72 -30.45 17.11 55.49
CA MET A 72 -29.80 18.41 55.30
C MET A 72 -30.74 19.51 54.78
N SER A 73 -32.00 19.21 54.42
CA SER A 73 -32.97 20.18 53.90
C SER A 73 -33.46 21.26 54.91
N ASN A 74 -32.79 21.36 56.06
CA ASN A 74 -32.95 22.46 57.02
C ASN A 74 -31.95 23.61 56.79
N LEU A 75 -31.03 23.49 55.82
CA LEU A 75 -30.25 24.62 55.30
C LEU A 75 -30.80 25.05 53.95
N GLU A 76 -31.04 26.35 53.80
CA GLU A 76 -31.61 26.93 52.58
C GLU A 76 -30.65 26.80 51.38
N SER A 77 -31.24 26.67 50.19
CA SER A 77 -30.62 26.24 48.92
C SER A 77 -30.19 24.77 48.88
N GLY A 78 -30.88 23.99 48.03
CA GLY A 78 -30.45 22.65 47.65
C GLY A 78 -29.15 22.74 46.85
N ASN A 79 -28.02 22.64 47.56
CA ASN A 79 -26.70 22.88 47.02
C ASN A 79 -26.43 21.96 45.82
N ALA A 80 -26.19 22.53 44.63
CA ALA A 80 -26.00 21.77 43.40
C ALA A 80 -24.87 20.72 43.55
N ALA A 81 -23.83 21.04 44.32
CA ALA A 81 -22.74 20.13 44.66
C ALA A 81 -23.20 18.80 45.31
N PHE A 82 -24.23 18.81 46.17
CA PHE A 82 -24.78 17.55 46.74
C PHE A 82 -25.62 16.78 45.73
N ILE A 83 -26.29 17.47 44.80
CA ILE A 83 -27.01 16.81 43.70
C ILE A 83 -26.00 16.11 42.78
N HIS A 84 -24.89 16.78 42.43
CA HIS A 84 -23.79 16.20 41.65
C HIS A 84 -23.11 15.02 42.35
N ALA A 85 -22.79 15.14 43.64
CA ALA A 85 -22.19 14.03 44.40
C ALA A 85 -23.11 12.79 44.43
N ALA A 86 -24.42 12.98 44.61
CA ALA A 86 -25.39 11.89 44.58
C ALA A 86 -25.58 11.26 43.18
N THR A 87 -25.45 12.04 42.11
CA THR A 87 -25.49 11.47 40.74
C THR A 87 -24.19 10.76 40.39
N ASP A 88 -23.04 11.27 40.87
CA ASP A 88 -21.74 10.62 40.70
C ASP A 88 -21.63 9.31 41.49
N GLU A 89 -22.28 9.18 42.65
CA GLU A 89 -22.37 7.90 43.38
C GLU A 89 -23.14 6.83 42.58
N LEU A 90 -24.25 7.22 41.92
CA LEU A 90 -25.03 6.34 41.04
C LEU A 90 -24.25 5.98 39.76
N ASP A 91 -23.63 6.96 39.12
CA ASP A 91 -22.79 6.72 37.94
C ASP A 91 -21.56 5.86 38.30
N SER A 92 -20.96 6.03 39.48
CA SER A 92 -19.87 5.19 39.99
C SER A 92 -20.30 3.75 40.25
N LEU A 93 -21.51 3.54 40.78
CA LEU A 93 -22.07 2.20 40.99
C LEU A 93 -22.23 1.48 39.66
N VAL A 94 -22.83 2.13 38.65
CA VAL A 94 -23.01 1.54 37.32
C VAL A 94 -21.66 1.22 36.67
N VAL A 95 -20.69 2.14 36.73
CA VAL A 95 -19.36 1.91 36.15
C VAL A 95 -18.63 0.76 36.85
N LYS A 96 -18.66 0.71 38.18
CA LYS A 96 -17.99 -0.33 38.96
C LYS A 96 -18.57 -1.74 38.74
N ASP A 97 -19.88 -1.86 38.54
CA ASP A 97 -20.54 -3.15 38.31
C ASP A 97 -20.41 -3.62 36.85
N MET A 98 -20.28 -2.67 35.91
CA MET A 98 -20.12 -2.91 34.48
C MET A 98 -18.68 -3.22 34.04
N VAL A 99 -17.69 -2.54 34.62
CA VAL A 99 -16.29 -2.65 34.19
C VAL A 99 -15.66 -3.93 34.76
N PRO A 100 -15.13 -4.83 33.92
CA PRO A 100 -14.56 -6.09 34.39
C PRO A 100 -13.25 -5.91 35.15
N GLU A 101 -12.97 -6.82 36.09
CA GLU A 101 -11.74 -6.79 36.88
C GLU A 101 -10.49 -6.75 35.99
N GLY A 102 -9.56 -5.85 36.31
CA GLY A 102 -8.32 -5.65 35.57
C GLY A 102 -8.39 -4.67 34.39
N ALA A 103 -9.58 -4.20 33.99
CA ALA A 103 -9.69 -3.09 33.04
C ALA A 103 -9.35 -1.75 33.71
N PRO A 104 -8.42 -0.94 33.17
CA PRO A 104 -8.06 0.36 33.74
C PRO A 104 -9.07 1.44 33.29
N LEU A 105 -10.31 1.33 33.76
CA LEU A 105 -11.41 2.24 33.46
C LEU A 105 -12.17 2.62 34.73
N THR A 106 -12.09 3.88 35.12
CA THR A 106 -12.87 4.47 36.21
C THR A 106 -13.93 5.43 35.68
N LEU A 107 -14.80 5.95 36.58
CA LEU A 107 -15.75 7.00 36.21
C LEU A 107 -15.03 8.30 35.77
N GLU A 108 -13.84 8.58 36.31
CA GLU A 108 -13.05 9.76 35.94
C GLU A 108 -12.48 9.59 34.52
N ASP A 109 -11.91 8.43 34.20
CA ASP A 109 -11.42 8.11 32.85
C ASP A 109 -12.53 8.18 31.79
N LEU A 110 -13.75 7.70 32.12
CA LEU A 110 -14.91 7.81 31.24
C LEU A 110 -15.44 9.25 31.08
N LYS A 111 -15.24 10.12 32.06
CA LYS A 111 -15.63 11.54 31.95
C LYS A 111 -14.62 12.33 31.11
N GLU A 112 -13.33 12.06 31.29
CA GLU A 112 -12.21 12.76 30.67
C GLU A 112 -11.23 11.77 30.01
N PRO A 113 -11.61 11.12 28.88
CA PRO A 113 -10.77 10.15 28.21
C PRO A 113 -9.50 10.79 27.65
N VAL A 114 -8.37 10.09 27.81
CA VAL A 114 -7.05 10.48 27.27
C VAL A 114 -7.12 10.68 25.76
N ASP A 115 -6.31 11.60 25.22
CA ASP A 115 -6.47 11.98 23.82
C ASP A 115 -6.00 10.91 22.81
N ASP A 116 -4.85 10.27 23.08
CA ASP A 116 -4.16 9.35 22.17
C ASP A 116 -4.54 7.86 22.34
N LEU A 117 -5.80 7.57 22.66
CA LEU A 117 -6.27 6.20 22.87
C LEU A 117 -6.29 5.38 21.57
N SER A 118 -5.76 4.16 21.61
CA SER A 118 -5.78 3.24 20.47
C SER A 118 -7.22 2.88 20.07
N ARG A 119 -7.42 2.58 18.77
CA ARG A 119 -8.74 2.21 18.22
C ARG A 119 -9.42 1.12 19.07
N SER A 120 -8.74 0.01 19.32
CA SER A 120 -9.30 -1.12 20.07
C SER A 120 -9.68 -0.75 21.52
N PHE A 121 -9.01 0.22 22.13
CA PHE A 121 -9.33 0.72 23.47
C PHE A 121 -10.53 1.69 23.44
N LEU A 122 -10.61 2.56 22.43
CA LEU A 122 -11.82 3.38 22.16
C LEU A 122 -13.07 2.51 21.93
N GLU A 123 -12.93 1.32 21.35
CA GLU A 123 -14.04 0.37 21.22
C GLU A 123 -14.50 -0.19 22.58
N VAL A 124 -13.64 -0.23 23.61
CA VAL A 124 -14.05 -0.54 25.01
C VAL A 124 -14.83 0.63 25.61
N TYR A 125 -14.31 1.85 25.49
CA TYR A 125 -14.98 3.08 25.94
C TYR A 125 -16.40 3.21 25.38
N TRP A 126 -16.58 2.95 24.09
CA TRP A 126 -17.89 3.01 23.47
C TRP A 126 -18.86 1.95 23.99
N GLU A 127 -18.41 0.71 24.24
CA GLU A 127 -19.26 -0.31 24.89
C GLU A 127 -19.70 0.12 26.30
N CYS A 128 -18.85 0.83 27.05
CA CYS A 128 -19.23 1.47 28.31
C CYS A 128 -20.32 2.53 28.09
N TYR A 129 -20.12 3.47 27.17
CA TYR A 129 -21.10 4.54 26.91
C TYR A 129 -22.45 4.01 26.39
N GLU A 130 -22.48 3.07 25.44
CA GLU A 130 -23.73 2.46 24.93
C GLU A 130 -24.48 1.73 26.06
N THR A 131 -23.75 1.10 26.99
CA THR A 131 -24.34 0.44 28.16
C THR A 131 -24.95 1.44 29.14
N ILE A 132 -24.20 2.48 29.55
CA ILE A 132 -24.72 3.51 30.46
C ILE A 132 -25.94 4.22 29.84
N GLN A 133 -25.89 4.50 28.53
CA GLN A 133 -26.97 5.14 27.79
C GLN A 133 -28.26 4.29 27.78
N GLU A 134 -28.17 2.98 27.47
CA GLU A 134 -29.35 2.10 27.52
C GLU A 134 -29.86 1.88 28.95
N ILE A 135 -28.99 1.86 29.97
CA ILE A 135 -29.40 1.82 31.39
C ILE A 135 -30.20 3.08 31.74
N LYS A 136 -29.69 4.28 31.44
CA LYS A 136 -30.39 5.56 31.73
C LYS A 136 -31.71 5.66 30.98
N LYS A 137 -31.72 5.37 29.68
CA LYS A 137 -32.92 5.35 28.81
C LYS A 137 -34.00 4.37 29.26
N ILE A 138 -33.64 3.22 29.83
CA ILE A 138 -34.62 2.27 30.38
C ILE A 138 -35.03 2.65 31.80
N SER A 139 -34.14 3.29 32.57
CA SER A 139 -34.43 3.86 33.89
C SER A 139 -35.54 4.93 33.84
N GLU A 140 -35.75 5.61 32.71
CA GLU A 140 -36.90 6.50 32.48
C GLU A 140 -38.27 5.85 32.74
N ASN A 141 -38.37 4.51 32.61
CA ASN A 141 -39.62 3.77 32.86
C ASN A 141 -39.91 3.53 34.36
N TYR A 142 -39.01 3.95 35.26
CA TYR A 142 -39.09 3.71 36.70
C TYR A 142 -39.20 5.04 37.46
N PRO A 143 -40.42 5.49 37.83
CA PRO A 143 -40.64 6.79 38.50
C PRO A 143 -39.99 6.91 39.89
N THR A 144 -39.48 5.80 40.42
CA THR A 144 -38.70 5.72 41.65
C THR A 144 -37.23 6.10 41.46
N LEU A 145 -36.70 6.00 40.23
CA LEU A 145 -35.34 6.43 39.90
C LEU A 145 -35.29 7.95 39.65
N ARG A 146 -34.20 8.58 40.06
CA ARG A 146 -34.10 10.03 40.21
C ARG A 146 -34.11 10.75 38.86
N ASP A 147 -35.13 11.58 38.65
CA ASP A 147 -35.24 12.55 37.55
C ASP A 147 -33.94 13.35 37.31
N THR A 148 -33.19 13.69 38.37
CA THR A 148 -31.93 14.46 38.27
C THR A 148 -30.73 13.62 37.83
N TRP A 149 -30.72 12.30 38.09
CA TRP A 149 -29.69 11.40 37.56
C TRP A 149 -29.91 11.13 36.07
N LEU A 150 -31.17 11.00 35.64
CA LEU A 150 -31.53 10.91 34.22
C LEU A 150 -31.17 12.20 33.45
N LYS A 151 -31.25 13.37 34.11
CA LYS A 151 -30.78 14.66 33.57
C LYS A 151 -29.25 14.81 33.63
N HIS A 152 -28.52 13.96 34.36
CA HIS A 152 -27.06 14.00 34.46
C HIS A 152 -26.41 13.29 33.27
N ASN A 153 -26.26 14.04 32.18
CA ASN A 153 -25.94 13.50 30.85
C ASN A 153 -24.45 13.60 30.46
N TRP A 154 -23.51 13.63 31.42
CA TRP A 154 -22.06 13.78 31.16
C TRP A 154 -21.53 12.83 30.07
N HIS A 155 -22.06 11.61 30.04
CA HIS A 155 -21.64 10.58 29.09
C HIS A 155 -21.97 10.92 27.63
N SER A 156 -22.90 11.84 27.35
CA SER A 156 -23.32 12.14 25.97
C SER A 156 -22.23 12.87 25.20
N ASP A 157 -21.54 13.81 25.84
CA ASP A 157 -20.46 14.58 25.20
C ASP A 157 -19.20 13.70 25.07
N ALA A 158 -18.90 12.89 26.08
CA ALA A 158 -17.82 11.90 26.04
C ALA A 158 -18.06 10.81 24.97
N GLN A 159 -19.30 10.29 24.88
CA GLN A 159 -19.74 9.36 23.85
C GLN A 159 -19.64 9.97 22.45
N ALA A 160 -20.06 11.23 22.26
CA ALA A 160 -19.96 11.92 20.97
C ALA A 160 -18.50 12.10 20.52
N LYS A 161 -17.60 12.50 21.44
CA LYS A 161 -16.15 12.56 21.19
C LYS A 161 -15.57 11.17 20.86
N CYS A 162 -15.99 10.13 21.57
CA CYS A 162 -15.57 8.76 21.29
C CYS A 162 -16.07 8.26 19.92
N GLU A 163 -17.31 8.57 19.54
CA GLU A 163 -17.86 8.30 18.20
C GLU A 163 -17.02 8.98 17.11
N GLU A 164 -16.59 10.21 17.38
CA GLU A 164 -15.75 11.01 16.50
C GLU A 164 -14.37 10.42 16.30
N LYS A 165 -13.66 10.08 17.38
CA LYS A 165 -12.35 9.43 17.28
C LYS A 165 -12.43 8.07 16.60
N LEU A 166 -13.42 7.23 16.94
CA LEU A 166 -13.64 5.94 16.28
C LEU A 166 -13.94 6.07 14.80
N ARG A 167 -14.78 7.04 14.42
CA ARG A 167 -15.11 7.33 13.02
C ARG A 167 -13.88 7.81 12.27
N ASN A 168 -13.14 8.80 12.80
CA ASN A 168 -11.97 9.36 12.14
C ASN A 168 -10.88 8.29 11.97
N ASN A 169 -10.53 7.55 13.04
CA ASN A 169 -9.61 6.40 12.96
C ASN A 169 -10.04 5.37 11.90
N GLY A 170 -11.34 5.08 11.79
CA GLY A 170 -11.88 4.20 10.76
C GLY A 170 -11.75 4.76 9.34
N LEU A 171 -12.03 6.04 9.15
CA LEU A 171 -11.92 6.72 7.86
C LEU A 171 -10.45 6.85 7.42
N GLU A 172 -9.53 7.17 8.33
CA GLU A 172 -8.09 7.21 8.11
C GLU A 172 -7.50 5.82 7.83
N THR A 173 -8.04 4.75 8.44
CA THR A 173 -7.69 3.37 8.06
C THR A 173 -8.00 3.09 6.59
N VAL A 174 -9.12 3.61 6.08
CA VAL A 174 -9.57 3.38 4.69
C VAL A 174 -8.91 4.31 3.69
N VAL A 175 -8.81 5.61 4.00
CA VAL A 175 -8.32 6.68 3.10
C VAL A 175 -6.81 6.91 3.24
N GLY A 176 -6.28 6.78 4.44
CA GLY A 176 -4.91 7.16 4.80
C GLY A 176 -4.84 8.45 5.63
N PRO A 177 -3.68 8.74 6.24
CA PRO A 177 -3.41 10.04 6.86
C PRO A 177 -3.34 11.13 5.78
N SER A 178 -3.92 12.30 6.05
CA SER A 178 -3.82 13.43 5.13
C SER A 178 -2.41 14.05 5.19
N THR A 179 -1.86 14.38 4.02
CA THR A 179 -0.56 15.07 3.87
C THR A 179 -0.72 16.60 3.70
N LEU A 180 -1.95 17.12 3.86
CA LEU A 180 -2.27 18.53 3.58
C LEU A 180 -1.93 19.51 4.71
N GLU A 181 -1.54 19.05 5.90
CA GLU A 181 -1.37 19.93 7.09
C GLU A 181 -0.15 20.89 7.07
N VAL A 182 0.81 20.73 6.15
CA VAL A 182 1.97 21.64 6.06
C VAL A 182 1.55 23.03 5.56
N SER A 183 1.86 24.07 6.34
CA SER A 183 1.57 25.48 6.01
C SER A 183 2.63 26.06 5.07
N ASP A 184 2.47 25.81 3.76
CA ASP A 184 3.25 26.44 2.69
C ASP A 184 2.42 27.57 2.03
N PRO A 185 2.92 28.81 1.93
CA PRO A 185 2.14 29.96 1.48
C PRO A 185 1.94 30.07 -0.05
N ALA A 186 2.56 29.24 -0.90
CA ALA A 186 2.47 29.39 -2.35
C ALA A 186 1.23 28.71 -2.98
N PRO A 187 0.40 29.37 -3.82
CA PRO A 187 -0.79 28.76 -4.43
C PRO A 187 -0.52 27.48 -5.24
N TRP A 188 0.51 27.49 -6.09
CA TRP A 188 0.88 26.35 -6.94
C TRP A 188 1.28 25.11 -6.14
N SER A 189 1.92 25.26 -4.97
CA SER A 189 2.29 24.13 -4.12
C SER A 189 1.08 23.51 -3.41
N ARG A 190 -0.02 24.26 -3.23
CA ARG A 190 -1.30 23.74 -2.71
C ARG A 190 -1.93 22.77 -3.70
N ASN A 191 -2.14 23.21 -4.94
CA ASN A 191 -2.79 22.38 -5.97
C ASN A 191 -1.98 21.12 -6.29
N LEU A 192 -0.65 21.23 -6.39
CA LEU A 192 0.24 20.09 -6.61
C LEU A 192 0.10 19.02 -5.50
N ARG A 193 0.03 19.43 -4.22
CA ARG A 193 -0.18 18.51 -3.09
C ARG A 193 -1.53 17.81 -3.14
N MET A 194 -2.57 18.49 -3.61
CA MET A 194 -3.88 17.85 -3.82
C MET A 194 -3.83 16.83 -4.96
N VAL A 195 -3.11 17.10 -6.05
CA VAL A 195 -2.86 16.11 -7.11
C VAL A 195 -2.14 14.88 -6.55
N THR A 196 -1.09 15.07 -5.73
CA THR A 196 -0.37 13.96 -5.07
C THR A 196 -1.27 13.14 -4.14
N GLU A 197 -2.12 13.76 -3.31
CA GLU A 197 -3.04 13.00 -2.43
C GLU A 197 -4.08 12.23 -3.25
N ARG A 198 -4.57 12.81 -4.36
CA ARG A 198 -5.47 12.14 -5.32
C ARG A 198 -4.80 10.96 -6.04
N GLU A 199 -3.47 10.96 -6.19
CA GLU A 199 -2.72 9.81 -6.71
C GLU A 199 -2.66 8.70 -5.68
N GLY A 200 -2.28 9.00 -4.43
CA GLY A 200 -2.28 8.03 -3.33
C GLY A 200 -3.67 7.41 -3.05
N ILE A 201 -4.76 8.18 -3.23
CA ILE A 201 -6.13 7.64 -3.09
C ILE A 201 -6.49 6.70 -4.23
N ALA A 202 -6.12 7.03 -5.47
CA ALA A 202 -6.36 6.15 -6.62
C ALA A 202 -5.58 4.84 -6.49
N GLU A 203 -4.32 4.92 -6.08
CA GLU A 203 -3.46 3.79 -5.76
C GLU A 203 -4.08 2.89 -4.67
N ARG A 204 -4.57 3.50 -3.58
CA ARG A 204 -5.21 2.80 -2.45
C ARG A 204 -6.54 2.16 -2.81
N LEU A 205 -7.37 2.83 -3.63
CA LEU A 205 -8.60 2.24 -4.19
C LEU A 205 -8.27 0.99 -5.00
N SER A 206 -7.22 1.06 -5.81
CA SER A 206 -6.80 -0.05 -6.63
C SER A 206 -6.26 -1.21 -5.78
N LYS A 207 -5.36 -0.95 -4.81
CA LYS A 207 -4.92 -1.95 -3.81
C LYS A 207 -6.09 -2.67 -3.12
N LEU A 208 -7.13 -1.92 -2.76
CA LEU A 208 -8.36 -2.44 -2.14
C LEU A 208 -9.23 -3.30 -3.06
N GLN A 209 -9.08 -3.19 -4.38
CA GLN A 209 -9.76 -4.02 -5.36
C GLN A 209 -9.06 -5.36 -5.61
N THR A 210 -7.74 -5.42 -5.39
CA THR A 210 -6.90 -6.60 -5.71
C THR A 210 -6.53 -7.46 -4.50
N SER A 211 -6.51 -6.91 -3.28
CA SER A 211 -6.24 -7.70 -2.07
C SER A 211 -7.40 -8.65 -1.74
N ASP A 212 -7.10 -9.91 -1.47
CA ASP A 212 -7.91 -10.72 -0.55
C ASP A 212 -7.48 -10.47 0.91
N VAL A 213 -8.29 -10.93 1.87
CA VAL A 213 -8.13 -10.74 3.33
C VAL A 213 -8.59 -9.40 3.93
N SER A 214 -9.16 -9.53 5.12
CA SER A 214 -9.89 -8.58 5.96
C SER A 214 -9.12 -7.37 6.53
N GLU A 215 -7.91 -7.04 6.06
CA GLU A 215 -7.00 -6.12 6.77
C GLU A 215 -7.42 -4.65 6.74
N LEU A 216 -8.07 -4.21 5.66
CA LEU A 216 -8.59 -2.84 5.50
C LEU A 216 -10.08 -2.72 5.82
N ALA A 217 -10.71 -3.79 6.32
CA ALA A 217 -12.08 -3.72 6.79
C ALA A 217 -12.15 -2.80 8.01
N PHE A 218 -13.14 -1.90 8.04
CA PHE A 218 -13.56 -1.37 9.32
C PHE A 218 -13.94 -2.57 10.22
N SER A 219 -13.68 -2.48 11.54
CA SER A 219 -14.27 -3.46 12.45
C SER A 219 -15.80 -3.45 12.28
N PRO A 220 -16.49 -4.60 12.43
CA PRO A 220 -17.96 -4.66 12.37
C PRO A 220 -18.62 -3.68 13.35
N PHE A 221 -17.90 -3.38 14.43
CA PHE A 221 -18.19 -2.34 15.40
C PHE A 221 -18.10 -0.93 14.80
N THR A 222 -16.96 -0.52 14.24
CA THR A 222 -16.79 0.83 13.65
C THR A 222 -17.87 1.08 12.58
N GLN A 223 -18.14 0.12 11.68
CA GLN A 223 -19.18 0.22 10.65
C GLN A 223 -20.61 0.36 11.19
N ARG A 224 -20.97 -0.41 12.24
CA ARG A 224 -22.27 -0.29 12.91
C ARG A 224 -22.54 1.12 13.43
N HIS A 225 -21.48 1.88 13.73
CA HIS A 225 -21.50 3.22 14.30
C HIS A 225 -21.06 4.34 13.35
N ILE A 226 -20.89 4.08 12.04
CA ILE A 226 -20.80 5.14 11.03
C ILE A 226 -22.17 5.81 10.88
N SER A 227 -22.44 6.77 11.77
CA SER A 227 -23.80 7.19 12.14
C SER A 227 -24.49 8.10 11.11
N SER A 228 -23.72 8.78 10.25
CA SER A 228 -24.25 9.77 9.31
C SER A 228 -23.32 10.00 8.11
N VAL A 229 -23.88 9.88 6.90
CA VAL A 229 -23.21 10.28 5.65
C VAL A 229 -22.76 11.73 5.71
N ASN A 230 -23.57 12.64 6.27
CA ASN A 230 -23.20 14.06 6.37
C ASN A 230 -21.93 14.28 7.21
N LYS A 231 -21.69 13.48 8.26
CA LYS A 231 -20.46 13.57 9.08
C LYS A 231 -19.23 13.12 8.27
N ILE A 232 -19.39 12.15 7.36
CA ILE A 232 -18.33 11.67 6.49
C ILE A 232 -18.04 12.67 5.38
N THR A 233 -19.07 13.18 4.71
CA THR A 233 -18.91 14.23 3.71
C THR A 233 -18.18 15.43 4.32
N ALA A 234 -18.56 15.86 5.52
CA ALA A 234 -17.86 16.92 6.24
C ALA A 234 -16.41 16.57 6.61
N TRP A 235 -16.12 15.32 6.99
CA TRP A 235 -14.74 14.85 7.24
C TRP A 235 -13.90 14.81 5.96
N CYS A 236 -14.45 14.34 4.83
CA CYS A 236 -13.79 14.38 3.53
C CYS A 236 -13.55 15.82 3.10
N GLU A 237 -14.52 16.72 3.26
CA GLU A 237 -14.36 18.16 2.96
C GLU A 237 -13.31 18.82 3.85
N ALA A 238 -13.24 18.49 5.14
CA ALA A 238 -12.25 19.04 6.06
C ALA A 238 -10.83 18.55 5.74
N THR A 239 -10.64 17.25 5.59
CA THR A 239 -9.33 16.63 5.28
C THR A 239 -8.86 16.83 3.84
N SER A 240 -9.63 17.53 3.00
CA SER A 240 -9.27 17.86 1.61
C SER A 240 -9.14 19.37 1.39
N ARG A 241 -9.34 20.19 2.42
CA ARG A 241 -9.32 21.66 2.31
C ARG A 241 -7.93 22.19 2.62
N ILE A 242 -7.49 23.15 1.82
CA ILE A 242 -6.35 24.00 2.14
C ILE A 242 -6.87 25.43 2.23
N GLU A 243 -6.48 26.18 3.27
CA GLU A 243 -6.97 27.54 3.48
C GLU A 243 -6.27 28.54 2.55
N PHE A 244 -7.03 29.50 2.02
CA PHE A 244 -6.49 30.66 1.30
C PHE A 244 -6.20 31.78 2.30
N PRO A 245 -5.04 32.47 2.20
CA PRO A 245 -4.82 33.74 2.89
C PRO A 245 -5.89 34.76 2.45
N GLU A 246 -6.42 35.55 3.39
CA GLU A 246 -7.51 36.52 3.13
C GLU A 246 -7.11 37.72 2.23
N HIS A 247 -5.95 37.71 1.59
CA HIS A 247 -5.29 38.88 0.98
C HIS A 247 -4.70 38.64 -0.43
N GLU A 248 -5.47 38.02 -1.33
CA GLU A 248 -5.17 37.97 -2.78
C GLU A 248 -6.33 38.60 -3.59
N ASN A 249 -6.43 39.94 -3.49
CA ASN A 249 -7.28 40.78 -4.34
C ASN A 249 -6.56 41.08 -5.67
N GLU A 250 -6.34 40.05 -6.49
CA GLU A 250 -5.84 40.21 -7.85
C GLU A 250 -6.92 39.82 -8.86
N GLU A 251 -7.41 40.82 -9.60
CA GLU A 251 -8.29 40.67 -10.77
C GLU A 251 -7.44 40.27 -11.99
N ASP A 252 -6.72 39.16 -11.89
CA ASP A 252 -5.95 38.56 -12.99
C ASP A 252 -6.51 37.19 -13.37
N ILE A 253 -6.49 36.89 -14.67
CA ILE A 253 -7.01 35.65 -15.25
C ILE A 253 -6.23 34.44 -14.70
N GLY A 254 -4.92 34.60 -14.44
CA GLY A 254 -4.10 33.56 -13.80
C GLY A 254 -4.61 33.19 -12.40
N ALA A 255 -4.91 34.20 -11.57
CA ALA A 255 -5.43 33.98 -10.22
C ALA A 255 -6.85 33.39 -10.22
N GLU A 256 -7.70 33.72 -11.20
CA GLU A 256 -9.00 33.07 -11.41
C GLU A 256 -8.82 31.61 -11.87
N LEU A 257 -7.87 31.34 -12.76
CA LEU A 257 -7.56 30.01 -13.29
C LEU A 257 -7.04 29.08 -12.18
N GLU A 258 -6.15 29.56 -11.30
CA GLU A 258 -5.68 28.78 -10.14
C GLU A 258 -6.79 28.46 -9.13
N LYS A 259 -7.72 29.40 -8.89
CA LYS A 259 -8.91 29.18 -8.04
C LYS A 259 -9.85 28.13 -8.66
N LEU A 260 -9.95 28.09 -9.98
CA LEU A 260 -10.72 27.08 -10.70
C LEU A 260 -10.05 25.70 -10.65
N VAL A 261 -8.74 25.63 -10.83
CA VAL A 261 -7.95 24.39 -10.66
C VAL A 261 -8.02 23.86 -9.23
N TYR A 262 -7.94 24.74 -8.22
CA TYR A 262 -8.21 24.35 -6.83
C TYR A 262 -9.62 23.78 -6.66
N SER A 263 -10.63 24.41 -7.28
CA SER A 263 -12.00 23.93 -7.21
C SER A 263 -12.17 22.55 -7.86
N ILE A 264 -11.49 22.27 -8.98
CA ILE A 264 -11.43 20.95 -9.60
C ILE A 264 -10.78 19.94 -8.65
N ASN A 265 -9.55 20.22 -8.17
CA ASN A 265 -8.82 19.31 -7.29
C ASN A 265 -9.55 19.03 -5.98
N PHE A 266 -10.13 20.04 -5.33
CA PHE A 266 -10.90 19.89 -4.09
C PHE A 266 -12.12 18.99 -4.28
N ASN A 267 -12.95 19.27 -5.29
CA ASN A 267 -14.17 18.49 -5.49
C ASN A 267 -13.85 17.07 -5.98
N SER A 268 -12.82 16.88 -6.81
CA SER A 268 -12.34 15.56 -7.21
C SER A 268 -11.81 14.76 -6.01
N LEU A 269 -10.94 15.34 -5.18
CA LEU A 269 -10.37 14.71 -3.99
C LEU A 269 -11.46 14.27 -2.99
N VAL A 270 -12.46 15.13 -2.73
CA VAL A 270 -13.62 14.76 -1.90
C VAL A 270 -14.43 13.62 -2.54
N SER A 271 -14.65 13.65 -3.86
CA SER A 271 -15.36 12.59 -4.60
C SER A 271 -14.62 11.25 -4.58
N GLU A 272 -13.29 11.27 -4.70
CA GLU A 272 -12.41 10.10 -4.69
C GLU A 272 -12.34 9.47 -3.29
N LYS A 273 -12.20 10.29 -2.22
CA LYS A 273 -12.33 9.82 -0.82
C LYS A 273 -13.70 9.16 -0.56
N LEU A 274 -14.79 9.77 -1.05
CA LEU A 274 -16.14 9.20 -0.92
C LEU A 274 -16.31 7.88 -1.68
N ASP A 275 -15.67 7.71 -2.84
CA ASP A 275 -15.69 6.43 -3.59
C ASP A 275 -14.98 5.31 -2.82
N LEU A 276 -13.82 5.63 -2.26
CA LEU A 276 -13.01 4.71 -1.46
C LEU A 276 -13.76 4.23 -0.20
N ILE A 277 -14.42 5.14 0.49
CA ILE A 277 -15.27 4.83 1.67
C ILE A 277 -16.51 4.03 1.26
N LYS A 278 -17.14 4.37 0.13
CA LYS A 278 -18.27 3.62 -0.45
C LYS A 278 -17.86 2.18 -0.75
N PHE A 279 -16.73 1.97 -1.44
CA PHE A 279 -16.19 0.66 -1.78
C PHE A 279 -15.92 -0.20 -0.53
N ALA A 280 -15.27 0.37 0.48
CA ALA A 280 -15.02 -0.32 1.75
C ALA A 280 -16.31 -0.71 2.51
N VAL A 281 -17.39 0.07 2.37
CA VAL A 281 -18.70 -0.25 2.96
C VAL A 281 -19.47 -1.29 2.13
N GLU A 282 -19.39 -1.23 0.80
CA GLU A 282 -19.98 -2.21 -0.11
C GLU A 282 -19.39 -3.61 0.14
N ARG A 283 -18.05 -3.74 0.10
CA ARG A 283 -17.34 -5.02 0.29
C ARG A 283 -17.64 -5.69 1.64
N PHE A 284 -17.79 -4.90 2.72
CA PHE A 284 -18.20 -5.42 4.03
C PHE A 284 -19.67 -5.86 4.08
N LEU A 285 -20.58 -5.11 3.47
CA LEU A 285 -21.99 -5.49 3.47
C LEU A 285 -22.19 -6.81 2.72
N ASP A 286 -21.41 -7.07 1.67
CA ASP A 286 -21.37 -8.37 1.01
C ASP A 286 -20.86 -9.45 1.98
N GLN A 287 -19.69 -9.27 2.60
CA GLN A 287 -19.13 -10.21 3.60
C GLN A 287 -20.10 -10.55 4.74
N GLU A 288 -20.70 -9.56 5.41
CA GLU A 288 -21.67 -9.78 6.50
C GLU A 288 -22.94 -10.50 6.03
N THR A 289 -23.38 -10.29 4.78
CA THR A 289 -24.58 -10.98 4.30
C THR A 289 -24.41 -12.49 4.23
N HIS A 290 -23.19 -13.03 4.20
CA HIS A 290 -22.93 -14.47 4.31
C HIS A 290 -23.04 -15.00 5.75
N ASN A 291 -22.77 -14.17 6.77
CA ASN A 291 -22.63 -14.60 8.17
C ASN A 291 -23.86 -14.34 9.07
N VAL A 292 -24.79 -13.47 8.66
CA VAL A 292 -25.93 -13.04 9.50
C VAL A 292 -27.18 -13.93 9.36
N PRO A 293 -27.85 -14.33 10.47
CA PRO A 293 -29.11 -15.09 10.44
C PRO A 293 -30.22 -14.46 9.58
N SER A 294 -31.00 -15.31 8.90
CA SER A 294 -31.95 -14.92 7.84
C SER A 294 -32.97 -13.84 8.24
N ALA A 295 -33.44 -13.85 9.50
CA ALA A 295 -34.37 -12.86 10.02
C ALA A 295 -33.74 -11.45 10.16
N SER A 296 -32.45 -11.37 10.50
CA SER A 296 -31.70 -10.12 10.66
C SER A 296 -31.18 -9.59 9.33
N LYS A 297 -30.77 -10.47 8.42
CA LYS A 297 -30.21 -10.16 7.09
C LYS A 297 -31.03 -9.12 6.31
N LYS A 298 -32.36 -9.20 6.35
CA LYS A 298 -33.27 -8.25 5.66
C LYS A 298 -33.26 -6.82 6.24
N ARG A 299 -33.04 -6.65 7.55
CA ARG A 299 -32.98 -5.33 8.21
C ARG A 299 -31.60 -4.68 8.02
N TYR A 300 -30.53 -5.47 8.15
CA TYR A 300 -29.15 -5.01 7.92
C TYR A 300 -28.94 -4.57 6.46
N SER A 301 -29.26 -5.44 5.50
CA SER A 301 -29.16 -5.14 4.05
C SER A 301 -29.90 -3.84 3.68
N LYS A 302 -31.15 -3.64 4.12
CA LYS A 302 -31.91 -2.42 3.80
C LYS A 302 -31.28 -1.15 4.41
N ARG A 303 -30.71 -1.22 5.61
CA ARG A 303 -30.02 -0.07 6.24
C ARG A 303 -28.71 0.26 5.52
N GLY A 304 -27.92 -0.76 5.18
CA GLY A 304 -26.69 -0.62 4.39
C GLY A 304 -26.94 -0.04 3.01
N GLN A 305 -27.92 -0.56 2.26
CA GLN A 305 -28.32 -0.03 0.96
C GLN A 305 -28.77 1.43 1.02
N THR A 306 -29.62 1.79 2.01
CA THR A 306 -30.06 3.19 2.20
C THR A 306 -28.88 4.13 2.45
N TYR A 307 -27.85 3.62 3.12
CA TYR A 307 -26.65 4.36 3.46
C TYR A 307 -25.71 4.52 2.24
N ILE A 308 -25.46 3.44 1.47
CA ILE A 308 -24.74 3.49 0.18
C ILE A 308 -25.41 4.45 -0.78
N SER A 309 -26.74 4.41 -0.96
CA SER A 309 -27.45 5.32 -1.85
C SER A 309 -27.25 6.79 -1.48
N ARG A 310 -27.08 7.11 -0.18
CA ARG A 310 -26.77 8.47 0.28
C ARG A 310 -25.32 8.86 0.03
N LEU A 311 -24.37 7.93 0.16
CA LEU A 311 -22.98 8.16 -0.23
C LEU A 311 -22.88 8.45 -1.74
N ILE A 312 -23.54 7.66 -2.59
CA ILE A 312 -23.59 7.88 -4.04
C ILE A 312 -24.15 9.27 -4.36
N VAL A 313 -25.27 9.67 -3.77
CA VAL A 313 -25.83 11.02 -3.97
C VAL A 313 -24.87 12.12 -3.49
N SER A 314 -24.15 11.90 -2.39
CA SER A 314 -23.14 12.84 -1.91
C SER A 314 -21.94 12.92 -2.85
N GLN A 315 -21.43 11.79 -3.35
CA GLN A 315 -20.30 11.71 -4.28
C GLN A 315 -20.64 12.39 -5.61
N GLU A 316 -21.80 12.04 -6.17
CA GLU A 316 -22.27 12.53 -7.47
C GLU A 316 -22.46 14.05 -7.47
N LYS A 317 -22.79 14.67 -6.33
CA LYS A 317 -22.75 16.14 -6.16
C LYS A 317 -21.37 16.72 -6.50
N TYR A 318 -20.29 16.17 -5.94
CA TYR A 318 -18.92 16.67 -6.20
C TYR A 318 -18.46 16.37 -7.62
N ARG A 319 -18.76 15.17 -8.15
CA ARG A 319 -18.48 14.84 -9.56
C ARG A 319 -19.17 15.82 -10.54
N ASN A 320 -20.44 16.15 -10.31
CA ASN A 320 -21.13 17.16 -11.14
C ASN A 320 -20.55 18.57 -11.00
N MET A 321 -20.00 18.94 -9.83
CA MET A 321 -19.28 20.21 -9.67
C MET A 321 -17.98 20.21 -10.50
N VAL A 322 -17.18 19.13 -10.42
CA VAL A 322 -15.96 18.94 -11.25
C VAL A 322 -16.27 19.07 -12.74
N GLU A 323 -17.29 18.37 -13.24
CA GLU A 323 -17.67 18.41 -14.66
C GLU A 323 -18.26 19.75 -15.13
N ASN A 324 -18.63 20.65 -14.22
CA ASN A 324 -18.96 22.04 -14.55
C ASN A 324 -17.68 22.89 -14.57
N TYR A 325 -16.82 22.77 -13.56
CA TYR A 325 -15.55 23.48 -13.52
C TYR A 325 -14.60 23.13 -14.68
N LYS A 326 -14.62 21.88 -15.18
CA LYS A 326 -13.88 21.50 -16.40
C LYS A 326 -14.34 22.24 -17.66
N LYS A 327 -15.63 22.56 -17.78
CA LYS A 327 -16.18 23.34 -18.91
C LYS A 327 -15.78 24.82 -18.81
N GLU A 328 -15.78 25.35 -17.60
CA GLU A 328 -15.26 26.69 -17.32
C GLU A 328 -13.74 26.76 -17.62
N LEU A 329 -12.99 25.73 -17.23
CA LEU A 329 -11.54 25.61 -17.44
C LEU A 329 -11.19 25.63 -18.92
N LEU A 330 -11.91 24.88 -19.76
CA LEU A 330 -11.72 24.90 -21.21
C LEU A 330 -11.87 26.32 -21.79
N GLY A 331 -12.89 27.07 -21.36
CA GLY A 331 -13.11 28.44 -21.80
C GLY A 331 -11.99 29.40 -21.37
N MET A 332 -11.50 29.26 -20.13
CA MET A 332 -10.39 30.07 -19.63
C MET A 332 -9.06 29.71 -20.29
N LEU A 333 -8.76 28.42 -20.51
CA LEU A 333 -7.54 27.98 -21.21
C LEU A 333 -7.51 28.48 -22.66
N GLN A 334 -8.66 28.57 -23.35
CA GLN A 334 -8.74 29.17 -24.69
C GLN A 334 -8.41 30.67 -24.71
N GLN A 335 -8.62 31.38 -23.60
CA GLN A 335 -8.25 32.78 -23.45
C GLN A 335 -6.80 32.97 -22.95
N TRP A 336 -6.30 32.05 -22.12
CA TRP A 336 -4.97 32.08 -21.52
C TRP A 336 -3.86 31.56 -22.46
N LEU A 337 -4.16 30.51 -23.22
CA LEU A 337 -3.26 29.84 -24.17
C LEU A 337 -3.89 29.80 -25.58
N PRO A 338 -3.99 30.95 -26.27
CA PRO A 338 -4.67 31.04 -27.57
C PRO A 338 -3.88 30.45 -28.74
N ASP A 339 -2.58 30.18 -28.57
CA ASP A 339 -1.67 29.66 -29.61
C ASP A 339 -0.98 28.38 -29.12
N ILE A 340 -1.70 27.26 -29.22
CA ILE A 340 -1.24 25.93 -28.78
C ILE A 340 -0.04 25.45 -29.62
N GLU A 341 0.01 25.79 -30.91
CA GLU A 341 1.07 25.34 -31.82
C GLU A 341 2.43 25.92 -31.41
N SER A 342 2.49 27.21 -31.07
CA SER A 342 3.70 27.87 -30.56
C SER A 342 4.23 27.22 -29.27
N TYR A 343 3.36 26.90 -28.30
CA TYR A 343 3.78 26.23 -27.07
C TYR A 343 4.19 24.76 -27.28
N LEU A 344 3.59 24.07 -28.25
CA LEU A 344 4.06 22.73 -28.64
C LEU A 344 5.44 22.80 -29.29
N GLU A 345 5.72 23.78 -30.15
CA GLU A 345 7.06 24.01 -30.69
C GLU A 345 8.09 24.35 -29.60
N GLU A 346 7.71 25.12 -28.57
CA GLU A 346 8.54 25.42 -27.40
C GLU A 346 8.91 24.13 -26.63
N ILE A 347 7.92 23.29 -26.31
CA ILE A 347 8.12 22.01 -25.64
C ILE A 347 9.01 21.09 -26.48
N ASP A 348 8.74 20.97 -27.78
CA ASP A 348 9.56 20.19 -28.71
C ASP A 348 11.01 20.68 -28.77
N LEU A 349 11.22 22.00 -28.71
CA LEU A 349 12.54 22.62 -28.68
C LEU A 349 13.28 22.32 -27.37
N GLU A 350 12.62 22.40 -26.22
CA GLU A 350 13.22 22.01 -24.93
C GLU A 350 13.52 20.51 -24.88
N LEU A 351 12.59 19.64 -25.30
CA LEU A 351 12.80 18.19 -25.45
C LEU A 351 13.98 17.87 -26.37
N LYS A 352 14.23 18.67 -27.41
CA LYS A 352 15.43 18.55 -28.25
C LYS A 352 16.68 19.08 -27.53
N LYS A 353 16.61 20.18 -26.78
CA LYS A 353 17.73 20.74 -25.97
C LYS A 353 18.19 19.82 -24.83
N PHE A 354 17.31 18.98 -24.29
CA PHE A 354 17.67 17.94 -23.30
C PHE A 354 18.86 17.08 -23.74
N SER A 355 18.97 16.78 -25.04
CA SER A 355 20.09 16.01 -25.61
C SER A 355 21.44 16.76 -25.63
N ALA A 356 21.43 18.08 -25.40
CA ALA A 356 22.58 18.95 -25.68
C ALA A 356 23.21 19.57 -24.42
N HIS A 357 22.55 20.51 -23.74
CA HIS A 357 23.22 21.40 -22.76
C HIS A 357 22.34 21.87 -21.58
N GLY A 358 21.24 21.16 -21.28
CA GLY A 358 20.32 21.51 -20.19
C GLY A 358 19.23 22.49 -20.59
N VAL A 359 18.15 22.48 -19.80
CA VAL A 359 16.86 23.10 -20.12
C VAL A 359 16.84 24.59 -19.82
N THR A 360 16.25 25.38 -20.73
CA THR A 360 15.75 26.71 -20.40
C THR A 360 14.27 26.57 -20.05
N GLY A 361 13.91 26.76 -18.78
CA GLY A 361 12.57 26.42 -18.27
C GLY A 361 11.43 27.04 -19.08
N LEU A 362 10.33 26.28 -19.19
CA LEU A 362 9.13 26.61 -19.98
C LEU A 362 8.50 27.96 -19.59
N SER A 363 7.74 28.52 -20.53
CA SER A 363 6.80 29.62 -20.35
C SER A 363 5.96 29.44 -19.07
N PRO A 364 5.99 30.40 -18.11
CA PRO A 364 5.30 30.27 -16.81
C PRO A 364 3.81 29.94 -16.91
N GLU A 365 3.15 30.39 -17.98
CA GLU A 365 1.75 30.18 -18.31
C GLU A 365 1.37 28.70 -18.43
N LEU A 366 2.33 27.85 -18.80
CA LEU A 366 2.18 26.39 -18.91
C LEU A 366 2.19 25.68 -17.55
N GLY A 367 2.69 26.33 -16.48
CA GLY A 367 2.79 25.76 -15.14
C GLY A 367 1.45 25.31 -14.54
N ILE A 368 0.32 25.78 -15.09
CA ILE A 368 -1.02 25.35 -14.70
C ILE A 368 -1.26 23.85 -14.93
N PHE A 369 -0.62 23.22 -15.92
CA PHE A 369 -0.78 21.79 -16.20
C PHE A 369 -0.04 20.87 -15.21
N LEU A 370 0.87 21.42 -14.41
CA LEU A 370 1.48 20.71 -13.28
C LEU A 370 0.56 20.68 -12.05
N GLN A 371 -0.43 21.57 -12.03
CA GLN A 371 -1.42 21.70 -10.96
C GLN A 371 -2.68 20.84 -11.20
N LEU A 372 -2.73 20.08 -12.30
CA LEU A 372 -3.86 19.26 -12.73
C LEU A 372 -3.45 17.81 -13.01
N LYS A 373 -4.32 16.87 -12.63
CA LYS A 373 -4.22 15.47 -13.05
C LYS A 373 -4.66 15.37 -14.52
N LEU A 374 -3.98 14.56 -15.35
CA LEU A 374 -4.28 14.45 -16.79
C LEU A 374 -5.75 14.07 -17.10
N SER A 375 -6.42 13.32 -16.21
CA SER A 375 -7.85 13.00 -16.30
C SER A 375 -8.79 14.20 -16.22
N ASP A 376 -8.29 15.36 -15.81
CA ASP A 376 -9.05 16.60 -15.64
C ASP A 376 -8.67 17.70 -16.63
N VAL A 377 -7.64 17.47 -17.45
CA VAL A 377 -7.24 18.37 -18.54
C VAL A 377 -8.21 18.19 -19.73
N PRO A 378 -8.72 19.28 -20.35
CA PRO A 378 -9.58 19.17 -21.53
C PRO A 378 -8.87 18.50 -22.72
N PRO A 379 -9.58 17.71 -23.55
CA PRO A 379 -8.96 16.92 -24.63
C PRO A 379 -8.05 17.70 -25.58
N GLU A 380 -8.39 18.95 -25.87
CA GLU A 380 -7.66 19.87 -26.75
C GLU A 380 -6.25 20.21 -26.21
N TYR A 381 -6.08 20.14 -24.89
CA TYR A 381 -4.84 20.48 -24.19
C TYR A 381 -4.08 19.26 -23.66
N LEU A 382 -4.57 18.03 -23.87
CA LEU A 382 -3.93 16.82 -23.33
C LEU A 382 -2.48 16.62 -23.83
N ILE A 383 -2.23 16.86 -25.12
CA ILE A 383 -0.89 16.73 -25.71
C ILE A 383 0.05 17.78 -25.10
N LEU A 384 -0.43 19.02 -24.97
CA LEU A 384 0.33 20.12 -24.38
C LEU A 384 0.64 19.83 -22.90
N ALA A 385 -0.36 19.44 -22.10
CA ALA A 385 -0.20 19.11 -20.70
C ALA A 385 0.74 17.91 -20.48
N GLY A 386 0.64 16.87 -21.29
CA GLY A 386 1.55 15.73 -21.28
C GLY A 386 2.98 16.14 -21.60
N GLY A 387 3.19 17.00 -22.59
CA GLY A 387 4.50 17.58 -22.92
C GLY A 387 5.08 18.46 -21.80
N VAL A 388 4.24 19.27 -21.15
CA VAL A 388 4.64 20.10 -19.99
C VAL A 388 5.04 19.23 -18.81
N GLN A 389 4.26 18.17 -18.51
CA GLN A 389 4.62 17.22 -17.46
C GLN A 389 5.90 16.45 -17.83
N LEU A 390 6.08 16.06 -19.09
CA LEU A 390 7.31 15.40 -19.56
C LEU A 390 8.56 16.31 -19.49
N VAL A 391 8.44 17.61 -19.72
CA VAL A 391 9.54 18.59 -19.60
C VAL A 391 9.79 19.03 -18.15
N HIS A 392 8.74 19.17 -17.33
CA HIS A 392 8.88 19.52 -15.92
C HIS A 392 9.42 18.35 -15.11
N SER A 393 8.82 17.18 -15.26
CA SER A 393 9.40 15.96 -14.75
C SER A 393 10.67 15.62 -15.52
N GLY A 394 10.88 16.20 -16.71
CA GLY A 394 12.18 16.41 -17.41
C GLY A 394 13.25 17.09 -16.54
N HIS A 395 12.89 18.18 -15.85
CA HIS A 395 13.74 18.82 -14.85
C HIS A 395 13.98 17.94 -13.61
N SER A 396 13.09 16.98 -13.33
CA SER A 396 13.36 15.90 -12.37
C SER A 396 14.33 14.86 -12.96
N LEU A 397 14.10 14.42 -14.21
CA LEU A 397 14.57 13.28 -15.04
C LEU A 397 16.07 12.94 -15.13
N PHE A 398 16.93 13.56 -14.35
CA PHE A 398 18.06 12.79 -13.79
C PHE A 398 17.65 12.03 -12.51
N VAL A 399 16.36 12.12 -12.16
CA VAL A 399 15.55 11.49 -11.12
C VAL A 399 14.11 11.41 -11.68
N GLU A 400 13.77 10.29 -12.32
CA GLU A 400 12.40 9.86 -12.66
C GLU A 400 11.59 10.66 -13.71
N THR A 401 11.68 10.24 -14.98
CA THR A 401 10.49 9.93 -15.82
C THR A 401 10.84 8.83 -16.82
N LEU A 402 9.88 8.33 -17.61
CA LEU A 402 8.55 7.82 -17.27
C LEU A 402 8.33 6.68 -18.27
N PRO A 403 7.54 5.66 -17.91
CA PRO A 403 7.46 4.43 -18.68
C PRO A 403 6.48 4.55 -19.84
N ASP A 404 6.67 3.70 -20.84
CA ASP A 404 5.55 2.99 -21.44
C ASP A 404 5.74 1.49 -21.18
N ARG A 405 5.02 0.98 -20.16
CA ARG A 405 4.50 -0.40 -19.98
C ARG A 405 5.22 -1.50 -20.80
N GLU A 406 6.05 -2.40 -20.26
CA GLU A 406 5.98 -3.26 -19.05
C GLU A 406 7.39 -3.86 -18.79
N TYR A 407 7.79 -4.41 -17.63
CA TYR A 407 7.15 -4.59 -16.32
C TYR A 407 8.23 -4.49 -15.19
N GLU A 408 7.84 -3.89 -14.06
CA GLU A 408 8.38 -3.98 -12.67
C GLU A 408 9.87 -4.37 -12.44
N THR A 409 10.63 -3.45 -11.85
CA THR A 409 11.70 -3.75 -10.89
C THR A 409 11.15 -3.76 -9.46
N THR A 410 11.88 -4.42 -8.56
CA THR A 410 11.59 -4.51 -7.12
C THR A 410 11.45 -3.15 -6.43
N ASN A 411 10.42 -3.09 -5.58
CA ASN A 411 10.31 -2.28 -4.38
C ASN A 411 11.64 -1.79 -3.76
N PRO A 412 11.63 -0.54 -3.24
CA PRO A 412 11.10 -0.35 -1.89
C PRO A 412 9.85 0.56 -1.82
N GLY A 413 8.69 0.03 -2.19
CA GLY A 413 7.38 0.64 -1.94
C GLY A 413 6.38 0.37 -3.07
N THR A 414 5.55 -0.68 -2.93
CA THR A 414 4.74 -1.18 -4.06
C THR A 414 3.63 -0.20 -4.41
N PRO A 415 3.46 0.15 -5.70
CA PRO A 415 2.18 -0.16 -6.32
C PRO A 415 2.21 -0.48 -7.84
N TYR A 416 1.42 -1.50 -8.21
CA TYR A 416 0.80 -1.72 -9.52
C TYR A 416 1.68 -2.21 -10.69
N SER A 417 1.34 -3.37 -11.26
CA SER A 417 0.21 -3.44 -12.22
C SER A 417 -0.45 -4.83 -12.45
N ALA A 418 -1.65 -4.74 -13.05
CA ALA A 418 -2.67 -5.71 -13.41
C ALA A 418 -2.30 -7.07 -14.07
N PHE A 419 -3.10 -8.09 -13.70
CA PHE A 419 -3.86 -8.90 -14.66
C PHE A 419 -5.27 -9.22 -14.12
N HIS A 420 -6.34 -8.69 -14.75
CA HIS A 420 -7.60 -9.43 -14.95
C HIS A 420 -8.59 -8.68 -15.84
N SER A 421 -8.93 -9.27 -16.98
CA SER A 421 -10.22 -9.07 -17.68
C SER A 421 -10.50 -10.24 -18.62
N ALA A 422 -10.85 -11.39 -18.04
CA ALA A 422 -11.28 -12.59 -18.77
C ALA A 422 -12.12 -13.53 -17.87
N ALA A 423 -13.23 -13.04 -17.32
CA ALA A 423 -14.28 -13.90 -16.72
C ALA A 423 -15.61 -13.15 -16.56
N LEU A 424 -16.46 -13.18 -17.59
CA LEU A 424 -17.91 -13.18 -17.38
C LEU A 424 -18.42 -14.57 -17.75
N PRO A 425 -19.23 -15.22 -16.88
CA PRO A 425 -19.61 -16.61 -17.10
C PRO A 425 -20.64 -16.75 -18.23
N GLU A 426 -20.48 -17.78 -19.06
CA GLU A 426 -21.54 -18.24 -19.94
C GLU A 426 -22.80 -18.57 -19.13
N SER A 427 -23.93 -17.95 -19.47
CA SER A 427 -25.21 -18.62 -19.23
C SER A 427 -26.28 -18.25 -20.26
N ASN A 428 -26.94 -19.31 -20.72
CA ASN A 428 -28.15 -19.38 -21.52
C ASN A 428 -28.12 -19.15 -23.04
N ARG A 429 -28.88 -20.05 -23.67
CA ARG A 429 -29.03 -20.30 -25.11
C ARG A 429 -30.12 -19.42 -25.72
N ASP A 430 -30.30 -19.64 -27.03
CA ASP A 430 -31.50 -19.35 -27.82
C ASP A 430 -31.71 -17.89 -28.26
N SER A 431 -31.21 -17.57 -29.46
CA SER A 431 -32.06 -17.04 -30.54
C SER A 431 -31.47 -17.23 -31.93
N LYS A 432 -32.36 -17.43 -32.91
CA LYS A 432 -32.10 -17.91 -34.27
C LYS A 432 -31.98 -16.78 -35.31
N MET A 433 -31.18 -17.06 -36.35
CA MET A 433 -31.40 -16.75 -37.78
C MET A 433 -31.29 -15.31 -38.32
N ALA A 434 -30.87 -15.26 -39.60
CA ALA A 434 -30.85 -14.15 -40.57
C ALA A 434 -29.75 -13.09 -40.36
N ALA A 435 -28.86 -12.79 -41.32
CA ALA A 435 -29.01 -12.84 -42.78
C ALA A 435 -27.67 -13.05 -43.52
N GLU A 436 -27.73 -13.73 -44.67
CA GLU A 436 -26.69 -13.74 -45.72
C GLU A 436 -26.88 -12.54 -46.69
N ASP A 437 -26.00 -12.45 -47.70
CA ASP A 437 -26.06 -11.61 -48.92
C ASP A 437 -25.75 -10.10 -48.85
N ALA A 438 -24.56 -9.73 -49.37
CA ALA A 438 -24.34 -8.80 -50.51
C ALA A 438 -22.83 -8.50 -50.67
N VAL A 439 -22.08 -9.22 -51.51
CA VAL A 439 -21.87 -8.94 -52.95
C VAL A 439 -21.20 -7.58 -53.27
N ALA A 440 -19.87 -7.64 -53.43
CA ALA A 440 -19.01 -7.03 -54.45
C ALA A 440 -19.36 -5.69 -55.15
N SER A 441 -18.33 -4.84 -55.32
CA SER A 441 -17.74 -4.41 -56.61
C SER A 441 -17.33 -2.91 -56.69
N HIS A 442 -16.43 -2.61 -57.66
CA HIS A 442 -15.86 -1.31 -58.04
C HIS A 442 -14.88 -0.65 -57.03
N GLY A 443 -13.64 -0.28 -57.37
CA GLY A 443 -12.80 -0.60 -58.55
C GLY A 443 -12.25 0.62 -59.31
N THR A 444 -10.91 0.77 -59.33
CA THR A 444 -10.08 1.67 -60.17
C THR A 444 -10.22 3.19 -59.91
N ALA A 445 -9.23 4.07 -60.10
CA ALA A 445 -7.93 4.00 -60.79
C ALA A 445 -6.88 4.91 -60.06
N ASN A 446 -5.58 4.58 -59.97
CA ASN A 446 -4.49 4.94 -60.93
C ASN A 446 -4.26 6.48 -61.05
N ALA A 447 -3.06 7.09 -60.95
CA ALA A 447 -1.67 6.64 -60.74
C ALA A 447 -0.77 7.86 -60.40
N HIS A 448 0.44 7.67 -59.85
CA HIS A 448 1.72 7.97 -60.51
C HIS A 448 2.94 7.68 -59.61
N ARG A 449 4.01 7.16 -60.22
CA ARG A 449 5.34 6.92 -59.61
C ARG A 449 6.11 8.22 -59.40
N GLY A 450 6.96 8.23 -58.38
CA GLY A 450 8.19 9.00 -58.32
C GLY A 450 9.17 8.30 -57.38
N ASP A 451 10.23 7.70 -57.93
CA ASP A 451 11.28 7.08 -57.13
C ASP A 451 12.06 8.14 -56.34
N ASN A 452 12.52 7.79 -55.14
CA ASN A 452 13.71 8.34 -54.51
C ASN A 452 14.19 7.34 -53.46
N ASP A 453 15.26 6.61 -53.78
CA ASP A 453 16.01 5.83 -52.81
C ASP A 453 16.62 6.78 -51.76
N ILE A 454 16.33 6.55 -50.49
CA ILE A 454 16.99 7.17 -49.34
C ILE A 454 17.34 6.03 -48.38
N ASP A 455 18.60 6.00 -47.92
CA ASP A 455 19.19 4.88 -47.19
C ASP A 455 18.37 4.41 -45.97
N HIS A 456 17.88 3.17 -46.02
CA HIS A 456 17.29 2.45 -44.89
C HIS A 456 18.38 1.99 -43.89
N HIS A 457 19.16 2.92 -43.33
CA HIS A 457 20.21 2.61 -42.35
C HIS A 457 20.25 3.49 -41.09
N ASP A 458 19.57 4.63 -41.04
CA ASP A 458 19.54 5.51 -39.83
C ASP A 458 18.24 5.40 -39.01
N HIS A 459 17.17 4.76 -39.52
CA HIS A 459 15.91 4.64 -38.77
C HIS A 459 15.92 3.54 -37.69
N ASP A 460 16.77 2.51 -37.81
CA ASP A 460 16.86 1.42 -36.83
C ASP A 460 17.61 1.83 -35.54
N ALA A 461 18.44 2.88 -35.59
CA ALA A 461 19.26 3.30 -34.45
C ALA A 461 18.46 4.00 -33.33
N VAL A 462 17.34 4.66 -33.66
CA VAL A 462 16.56 5.47 -32.71
C VAL A 462 15.54 4.63 -31.92
N LEU A 463 15.08 3.51 -32.48
CA LEU A 463 14.09 2.62 -31.84
C LEU A 463 14.70 1.70 -30.76
N GLN A 464 16.02 1.61 -30.64
CA GLN A 464 16.69 0.77 -29.64
C GLN A 464 16.71 1.36 -28.21
N HIS A 465 16.19 2.57 -27.99
CA HIS A 465 16.33 3.28 -26.70
C HIS A 465 15.10 3.24 -25.77
N PHE A 466 13.97 2.65 -26.19
CA PHE A 466 12.73 2.58 -25.40
C PHE A 466 12.20 1.15 -25.16
N LEU A 467 12.97 0.14 -25.54
CA LEU A 467 12.79 -1.24 -25.10
C LEU A 467 13.69 -1.49 -23.87
N PRO A 468 13.41 -2.47 -22.98
CA PRO A 468 14.40 -2.90 -22.00
C PRO A 468 15.71 -3.17 -22.74
N VAL A 469 16.79 -2.47 -22.33
CA VAL A 469 18.05 -2.42 -23.10
C VAL A 469 18.45 -3.83 -23.47
N ARG A 470 18.31 -4.15 -24.77
CA ARG A 470 18.41 -5.52 -25.25
C ARG A 470 19.68 -6.13 -24.66
N PRO A 471 19.57 -7.19 -23.84
CA PRO A 471 20.74 -7.76 -23.22
C PRO A 471 21.73 -8.17 -24.32
N SER A 472 23.01 -7.85 -24.14
CA SER A 472 24.01 -8.02 -25.20
C SER A 472 24.18 -9.48 -25.65
N TYR A 473 23.70 -10.43 -24.84
CA TYR A 473 23.63 -11.86 -25.11
C TYR A 473 22.32 -12.32 -25.78
N ARG A 474 21.23 -11.53 -25.80
CA ARG A 474 19.94 -11.89 -26.42
C ARG A 474 20.06 -11.86 -27.95
N PRO A 475 19.91 -12.99 -28.68
CA PRO A 475 19.98 -13.03 -30.15
C PRO A 475 18.86 -12.25 -30.85
N ASP A 476 19.05 -11.93 -32.14
CA ASP A 476 18.08 -11.11 -32.92
C ASP A 476 16.71 -11.80 -33.03
N ASP A 477 16.71 -13.11 -33.27
CA ASP A 477 15.51 -13.93 -33.40
C ASP A 477 14.74 -14.06 -32.08
N ILE A 478 15.46 -14.26 -30.95
CA ILE A 478 14.84 -14.26 -29.61
C ILE A 478 14.30 -12.87 -29.25
N HIS A 479 15.05 -11.80 -29.54
CA HIS A 479 14.59 -10.43 -29.32
C HIS A 479 13.30 -10.12 -30.11
N ASN A 480 13.24 -10.50 -31.39
CA ASN A 480 12.04 -10.35 -32.21
C ASN A 480 10.84 -11.14 -31.64
N ILE A 481 11.06 -12.35 -31.10
CA ILE A 481 9.99 -13.13 -30.44
C ILE A 481 9.49 -12.39 -29.19
N VAL A 482 10.38 -11.95 -28.30
CA VAL A 482 10.02 -11.36 -27.00
C VAL A 482 9.33 -10.00 -27.14
N GLU A 483 9.83 -9.12 -28.00
CA GLU A 483 9.34 -7.74 -28.09
C GLU A 483 8.09 -7.59 -28.98
N THR A 484 7.87 -8.48 -29.95
CA THR A 484 6.72 -8.36 -30.86
C THR A 484 5.48 -9.13 -30.34
N VAL A 485 4.44 -9.22 -31.18
CA VAL A 485 3.26 -10.06 -30.92
C VAL A 485 3.57 -11.56 -30.98
N ASP A 486 4.71 -11.96 -31.55
CA ASP A 486 5.14 -13.36 -31.65
C ASP A 486 5.46 -14.00 -30.28
N ARG A 487 5.54 -13.19 -29.21
CA ARG A 487 5.62 -13.64 -27.80
C ARG A 487 4.43 -14.50 -27.36
N TYR A 488 3.32 -14.44 -28.10
CA TYR A 488 2.11 -15.24 -27.85
C TYR A 488 1.91 -16.38 -28.86
N ASN A 489 2.84 -16.58 -29.81
CA ASN A 489 2.75 -17.65 -30.81
C ASN A 489 3.30 -18.97 -30.23
N PRO A 490 2.48 -20.04 -30.09
CA PRO A 490 2.94 -21.33 -29.57
C PRO A 490 4.00 -22.02 -30.44
N GLU A 491 4.13 -21.66 -31.73
CA GLU A 491 5.21 -22.19 -32.60
C GLU A 491 6.62 -21.77 -32.15
N ASN A 492 6.75 -20.73 -31.31
CA ASN A 492 8.03 -20.26 -30.79
C ASN A 492 8.50 -20.97 -29.52
N VAL A 493 7.66 -21.83 -28.90
CA VAL A 493 7.98 -22.50 -27.63
C VAL A 493 9.31 -23.25 -27.70
N THR A 494 9.54 -24.09 -28.72
CA THR A 494 10.79 -24.86 -28.84
C THR A 494 12.05 -23.98 -28.90
N ARG A 495 11.97 -22.80 -29.54
CA ARG A 495 13.10 -21.85 -29.61
C ARG A 495 13.38 -21.23 -28.24
N LEU A 496 12.34 -20.87 -27.51
CA LEU A 496 12.49 -20.30 -26.17
C LEU A 496 12.98 -21.36 -25.17
N GLU A 497 12.57 -22.63 -25.29
CA GLU A 497 13.12 -23.74 -24.50
C GLU A 497 14.62 -23.95 -24.76
N GLU A 498 15.05 -23.88 -26.03
CA GLU A 498 16.47 -23.92 -26.39
C GLU A 498 17.24 -22.72 -25.83
N TYR A 499 16.65 -21.53 -25.82
CA TYR A 499 17.26 -20.34 -25.22
C TYR A 499 17.35 -20.38 -23.68
N VAL A 500 16.39 -21.01 -22.99
CA VAL A 500 16.48 -21.29 -21.55
C VAL A 500 17.62 -22.27 -21.25
N ARG A 501 17.82 -23.31 -22.08
CA ARG A 501 19.00 -24.19 -21.95
C ARG A 501 20.31 -23.41 -22.14
N HIS A 502 20.37 -22.53 -23.13
CA HIS A 502 21.55 -21.69 -23.38
C HIS A 502 21.87 -20.73 -22.20
N GLN A 503 20.85 -20.21 -21.50
CA GLN A 503 21.05 -19.41 -20.26
C GLN A 503 21.74 -20.22 -19.15
N LEU A 504 21.37 -21.51 -18.99
CA LEU A 504 21.96 -22.43 -18.01
C LEU A 504 23.43 -22.77 -18.34
N ASP A 505 23.70 -23.07 -19.62
CA ASP A 505 25.02 -23.51 -20.09
C ASP A 505 26.09 -22.39 -20.03
N GLU A 506 25.72 -21.19 -20.47
CA GLU A 506 26.62 -20.03 -20.58
C GLU A 506 26.58 -19.12 -19.34
N GLY A 507 25.65 -19.33 -18.40
CA GLY A 507 25.60 -18.62 -17.12
C GLY A 507 25.15 -17.15 -17.21
N PHE A 508 24.17 -16.86 -18.06
CA PHE A 508 23.51 -15.54 -18.14
C PHE A 508 22.02 -15.66 -17.81
N TYR A 509 21.34 -14.52 -17.61
CA TYR A 509 19.95 -14.51 -17.17
C TYR A 509 19.10 -13.52 -17.97
N ASP A 510 18.06 -14.00 -18.64
CA ASP A 510 17.16 -13.21 -19.48
C ASP A 510 15.71 -13.29 -18.97
N ARG A 511 15.40 -12.45 -17.98
CA ARG A 511 14.09 -12.37 -17.32
C ARG A 511 12.92 -12.30 -18.31
N ASP A 512 12.98 -11.43 -19.31
CA ASP A 512 11.82 -11.17 -20.18
C ASP A 512 11.52 -12.37 -21.09
N ALA A 513 12.56 -13.06 -21.58
CA ALA A 513 12.40 -14.31 -22.32
C ALA A 513 11.82 -15.44 -21.45
N ASN A 514 12.25 -15.51 -20.17
CA ASN A 514 11.76 -16.48 -19.20
C ASN A 514 10.28 -16.24 -18.84
N LEU A 515 9.88 -15.00 -18.61
CA LEU A 515 8.47 -14.65 -18.36
C LEU A 515 7.60 -14.84 -19.62
N ALA A 516 8.14 -14.62 -20.83
CA ALA A 516 7.43 -14.85 -22.09
C ALA A 516 7.08 -16.33 -22.28
N ILE A 517 8.00 -17.26 -22.03
CA ILE A 517 7.71 -18.70 -22.16
C ILE A 517 6.77 -19.21 -21.05
N LEU A 518 6.88 -18.73 -19.82
CA LEU A 518 5.91 -19.06 -18.77
C LEU A 518 4.48 -18.58 -19.13
N LYS A 519 4.34 -17.37 -19.69
CA LYS A 519 3.06 -16.88 -20.24
C LYS A 519 2.54 -17.74 -21.39
N LEU A 520 3.42 -18.25 -22.28
CA LEU A 520 3.02 -19.18 -23.34
C LEU A 520 2.46 -20.50 -22.80
N TYR A 521 3.08 -21.07 -21.76
CA TYR A 521 2.56 -22.26 -21.07
C TYR A 521 1.23 -21.98 -20.36
N GLN A 522 1.09 -20.81 -19.71
CA GLN A 522 -0.15 -20.39 -19.05
C GLN A 522 -1.32 -20.26 -20.03
N PHE A 523 -1.10 -19.68 -21.22
CA PHE A 523 -2.14 -19.55 -22.25
C PHE A 523 -2.41 -20.84 -23.04
N ASN A 524 -1.43 -21.75 -23.12
CA ASN A 524 -1.51 -22.97 -23.91
C ASN A 524 -1.12 -24.21 -23.09
N PRO A 525 -1.96 -24.67 -22.14
CA PRO A 525 -1.69 -25.87 -21.36
C PRO A 525 -1.43 -27.09 -22.26
N GLY A 526 -0.30 -27.77 -22.05
CA GLY A 526 0.11 -28.94 -22.83
C GLY A 526 0.73 -28.64 -24.21
N VAL A 527 1.11 -27.39 -24.50
CA VAL A 527 1.78 -27.00 -25.76
C VAL A 527 3.14 -27.69 -25.99
N SER A 528 3.83 -28.06 -24.91
CA SER A 528 5.11 -28.77 -24.95
C SER A 528 5.19 -29.84 -23.87
N PRO A 529 5.78 -31.02 -24.15
CA PRO A 529 6.08 -32.02 -23.12
C PRO A 529 7.21 -31.57 -22.17
N HIS A 530 8.01 -30.58 -22.54
CA HIS A 530 9.14 -30.06 -21.75
C HIS A 530 8.76 -28.86 -20.87
N ALA A 531 7.46 -28.56 -20.73
CA ALA A 531 7.01 -27.36 -20.03
C ALA A 531 7.38 -27.35 -18.54
N LEU A 532 7.31 -28.51 -17.87
CA LEU A 532 7.68 -28.66 -16.46
C LEU A 532 9.20 -28.52 -16.27
N ASP A 533 10.00 -29.29 -17.02
CA ASP A 533 11.47 -29.20 -17.01
C ASP A 533 11.95 -27.75 -17.25
N THR A 534 11.36 -27.06 -18.23
CA THR A 534 11.72 -25.67 -18.55
C THR A 534 11.28 -24.69 -17.46
N THR A 535 10.13 -24.93 -16.82
CA THR A 535 9.66 -24.14 -15.67
C THR A 535 10.62 -24.28 -14.47
N ILE A 536 11.04 -25.51 -14.16
CA ILE A 536 12.03 -25.81 -13.12
C ILE A 536 13.34 -25.05 -13.41
N ASN A 537 13.84 -25.13 -14.64
CA ASN A 537 15.04 -24.40 -15.06
C ASN A 537 14.93 -22.87 -14.90
N ILE A 538 13.77 -22.28 -15.18
CA ILE A 538 13.52 -20.84 -14.99
C ILE A 538 13.48 -20.47 -13.50
N LEU A 539 12.86 -21.31 -12.66
CA LEU A 539 12.87 -21.12 -11.20
C LEU A 539 14.31 -21.22 -10.65
N ILE A 540 15.12 -22.17 -11.11
CA ILE A 540 16.53 -22.27 -10.74
C ILE A 540 17.31 -21.02 -11.16
N LYS A 541 17.14 -20.54 -12.40
CA LYS A 541 17.82 -19.31 -12.86
C LYS A 541 17.35 -18.04 -12.16
N SER A 542 16.08 -17.93 -11.78
CA SER A 542 15.60 -16.78 -11.00
C SER A 542 16.10 -16.77 -9.55
N LEU A 543 16.43 -17.92 -8.95
CA LEU A 543 17.21 -17.95 -7.69
C LEU A 543 18.60 -17.30 -7.86
N THR A 544 19.22 -17.44 -9.04
CA THR A 544 20.53 -16.81 -9.33
C THR A 544 20.48 -15.30 -9.53
N ALA A 545 19.27 -14.71 -9.63
CA ALA A 545 19.04 -13.28 -9.81
C ALA A 545 18.75 -12.51 -8.50
N LEU A 546 18.76 -13.17 -7.33
CA LEU A 546 18.54 -12.49 -6.05
C LEU A 546 19.54 -11.35 -5.82
N PRO A 547 19.11 -10.15 -5.37
CA PRO A 547 17.86 -9.88 -4.65
C PRO A 547 16.64 -9.48 -5.50
N ASP A 548 16.67 -9.63 -6.83
CA ASP A 548 15.54 -9.28 -7.68
C ASP A 548 14.35 -10.26 -7.49
N PRO A 549 13.08 -9.85 -7.74
CA PRO A 549 11.88 -10.57 -7.32
C PRO A 549 11.49 -11.69 -8.28
N ASP A 550 12.34 -11.99 -9.25
CA ASP A 550 11.96 -12.70 -10.47
C ASP A 550 11.52 -14.15 -10.22
N PHE A 551 11.92 -14.74 -9.09
CA PHE A 551 11.39 -16.02 -8.63
C PHE A 551 9.90 -15.93 -8.30
N ASN A 552 9.49 -14.91 -7.54
CA ASN A 552 8.10 -14.66 -7.18
C ASN A 552 7.26 -14.24 -8.40
N LEU A 553 7.84 -13.48 -9.34
CA LEU A 553 7.19 -13.18 -10.63
C LEU A 553 6.99 -14.44 -11.48
N SER A 554 7.95 -15.36 -11.47
CA SER A 554 7.85 -16.64 -12.18
C SER A 554 6.77 -17.53 -11.57
N LEU A 555 6.69 -17.63 -10.23
CA LEU A 555 5.64 -18.36 -9.52
C LEU A 555 4.22 -17.84 -9.86
N ALA A 556 4.04 -16.52 -9.96
CA ALA A 556 2.76 -15.90 -10.26
C ALA A 556 2.19 -16.24 -11.66
N LEU A 557 3.00 -16.81 -12.55
CA LEU A 557 2.59 -17.26 -13.88
C LEU A 557 2.26 -18.75 -13.95
N LEU A 558 2.53 -19.53 -12.90
CA LEU A 558 2.32 -20.97 -12.90
C LEU A 558 0.84 -21.32 -12.63
N SER A 559 0.39 -22.47 -13.12
CA SER A 559 -0.93 -23.01 -12.77
C SER A 559 -0.87 -23.77 -11.45
N GLU A 560 -2.02 -23.89 -10.78
CA GLU A 560 -2.15 -24.64 -9.52
C GLU A 560 -1.66 -26.10 -9.65
N ASP A 561 -1.90 -26.75 -10.80
CA ASP A 561 -1.41 -28.11 -11.09
C ASP A 561 0.13 -28.18 -11.13
N VAL A 562 0.80 -27.15 -11.65
CA VAL A 562 2.28 -27.09 -11.74
C VAL A 562 2.88 -26.73 -10.37
N MET A 563 2.20 -25.88 -9.59
CA MET A 563 2.62 -25.55 -8.22
C MET A 563 2.55 -26.74 -7.24
N GLN A 564 1.86 -27.83 -7.59
CA GLN A 564 1.81 -29.07 -6.82
C GLN A 564 2.98 -30.03 -7.10
N ASP A 565 3.92 -29.67 -7.98
CA ASP A 565 5.12 -30.49 -8.22
C ASP A 565 6.10 -30.41 -7.03
N ASP A 566 6.52 -31.58 -6.54
CA ASP A 566 7.46 -31.73 -5.41
C ASP A 566 8.77 -30.96 -5.62
N THR A 567 9.28 -30.92 -6.86
CA THR A 567 10.49 -30.17 -7.21
C THR A 567 10.28 -28.67 -7.03
N ILE A 568 9.11 -28.16 -7.43
CA ILE A 568 8.77 -26.75 -7.31
C ILE A 568 8.55 -26.37 -5.84
N GLU A 569 7.91 -27.21 -5.03
CA GLU A 569 7.80 -26.99 -3.57
C GLU A 569 9.19 -26.93 -2.89
N ARG A 570 10.14 -27.77 -3.32
CA ARG A 570 11.53 -27.74 -2.83
C ARG A 570 12.29 -26.49 -3.27
N LEU A 571 12.11 -26.03 -4.52
CA LEU A 571 12.68 -24.76 -4.99
C LEU A 571 12.11 -23.55 -4.22
N ILE A 572 10.81 -23.55 -3.91
CA ILE A 572 10.18 -22.55 -3.04
C ILE A 572 10.80 -22.58 -1.64
N SER A 573 11.03 -23.77 -1.09
CA SER A 573 11.70 -23.94 0.20
C SER A 573 13.14 -23.38 0.20
N LEU A 574 13.90 -23.60 -0.88
CA LEU A 574 15.22 -23.00 -1.06
C LEU A 574 15.16 -21.46 -1.10
N GLN A 575 14.21 -20.89 -1.85
CA GLN A 575 13.99 -19.44 -1.92
C GLN A 575 13.70 -18.84 -0.53
N GLN A 576 12.81 -19.46 0.25
CA GLN A 576 12.45 -18.99 1.58
C GLN A 576 13.64 -19.02 2.56
N LEU A 577 14.53 -20.01 2.45
CA LEU A 577 15.74 -20.08 3.26
C LEU A 577 16.73 -18.96 2.89
N LEU A 578 16.84 -18.59 1.61
CA LEU A 578 17.67 -17.48 1.15
C LEU A 578 17.14 -16.13 1.62
N GLU A 579 15.83 -15.85 1.47
CA GLU A 579 15.21 -14.60 1.95
C GLU A 579 15.31 -14.46 3.48
N GLN A 580 15.13 -15.56 4.23
CA GLN A 580 15.31 -15.58 5.68
C GLN A 580 16.79 -15.54 6.13
N CYS A 581 17.75 -15.46 5.19
CA CYS A 581 19.19 -15.48 5.43
C CYS A 581 19.68 -16.74 6.19
N ARG A 582 18.98 -17.87 6.06
CA ARG A 582 19.28 -19.16 6.71
C ARG A 582 20.25 -19.99 5.88
N PHE A 583 21.42 -19.42 5.59
CA PHE A 583 22.37 -20.00 4.63
C PHE A 583 22.89 -21.40 5.04
N GLU A 584 23.08 -21.67 6.35
CA GLU A 584 23.49 -23.01 6.82
C GLU A 584 22.41 -24.08 6.52
N GLU A 585 21.13 -23.72 6.68
CA GLU A 585 19.99 -24.62 6.39
C GLU A 585 19.81 -24.80 4.88
N PHE A 586 20.01 -23.75 4.08
CA PHE A 586 19.99 -23.79 2.61
C PHE A 586 20.99 -24.82 2.05
N TRP A 587 22.28 -24.69 2.37
CA TRP A 587 23.30 -25.63 1.87
C TRP A 587 23.07 -27.05 2.39
N SER A 588 22.60 -27.19 3.64
CA SER A 588 22.22 -28.49 4.21
C SER A 588 21.10 -29.16 3.42
N LEU A 589 20.08 -28.40 2.99
CA LEU A 589 18.96 -28.90 2.19
C LEU A 589 19.41 -29.28 0.77
N VAL A 590 20.25 -28.46 0.12
CA VAL A 590 20.78 -28.76 -1.23
C VAL A 590 21.53 -30.10 -1.26
N GLU A 591 22.41 -30.36 -0.28
CA GLU A 591 23.24 -31.57 -0.25
C GLU A 591 22.55 -32.80 0.37
N ASN A 592 21.61 -32.60 1.30
CA ASN A 592 21.02 -33.68 2.09
C ASN A 592 19.50 -33.82 1.92
N ASP A 593 18.90 -33.32 0.83
CA ASP A 593 17.46 -33.39 0.54
C ASP A 593 16.87 -34.80 0.76
N ASN A 594 17.61 -35.83 0.35
CA ASN A 594 17.24 -37.26 0.52
C ASN A 594 17.08 -37.71 1.99
N ALA A 595 17.54 -36.93 2.97
CA ALA A 595 17.45 -37.25 4.39
C ALA A 595 16.12 -36.81 5.04
N ILE A 596 15.32 -35.99 4.36
CA ILE A 596 14.01 -35.52 4.85
C ILE A 596 12.89 -36.40 4.28
N VAL A 597 12.83 -37.65 4.75
CA VAL A 597 11.66 -38.51 4.54
C VAL A 597 10.94 -38.68 5.89
N PRO A 598 9.84 -37.94 6.14
CA PRO A 598 8.99 -38.18 7.30
C PRO A 598 8.38 -39.58 7.26
N ASP A 599 8.17 -40.18 8.44
CA ASP A 599 7.70 -41.56 8.59
C ASP A 599 6.41 -41.87 7.79
N GLY A 600 6.49 -42.71 6.74
CA GLY A 600 5.34 -43.47 6.25
C GLY A 600 5.16 -43.67 4.74
N GLU A 601 5.19 -44.95 4.34
CA GLU A 601 4.43 -45.58 3.24
C GLU A 601 4.84 -45.40 1.77
N ASN A 602 5.68 -44.44 1.36
CA ASN A 602 6.19 -44.39 -0.02
C ASN A 602 7.72 -44.61 -0.10
N ASP A 603 8.13 -45.82 -0.48
CA ASP A 603 9.47 -46.12 -1.02
C ASP A 603 9.55 -45.58 -2.45
N ASP A 604 9.63 -44.26 -2.59
CA ASP A 604 9.89 -43.62 -3.87
C ASP A 604 11.40 -43.34 -4.03
N SER A 605 12.13 -44.43 -4.28
CA SER A 605 13.53 -44.42 -4.72
C SER A 605 13.75 -43.73 -6.09
N SER A 606 12.76 -42.96 -6.60
CA SER A 606 12.77 -42.29 -7.90
C SER A 606 12.92 -40.76 -7.82
N ARG A 607 12.81 -40.15 -6.62
CA ARG A 607 12.96 -38.69 -6.45
C ARG A 607 14.39 -38.25 -6.73
N MET A 608 14.56 -37.34 -7.69
CA MET A 608 15.86 -36.77 -8.05
C MET A 608 16.37 -35.86 -6.92
N PRO A 609 17.61 -36.03 -6.43
CA PRO A 609 18.21 -35.17 -5.40
C PRO A 609 18.28 -33.70 -5.85
N LEU A 610 18.14 -32.74 -4.92
CA LEU A 610 18.19 -31.31 -5.26
C LEU A 610 19.50 -30.93 -5.98
N ARG A 611 20.63 -31.51 -5.56
CA ARG A 611 21.93 -31.28 -6.20
C ARG A 611 21.97 -31.72 -7.68
N GLU A 612 21.23 -32.77 -8.06
CA GLU A 612 21.09 -33.22 -9.47
C GLU A 612 20.11 -32.32 -10.24
N VAL A 613 19.00 -31.90 -9.61
CA VAL A 613 18.05 -30.94 -10.19
C VAL A 613 18.73 -29.59 -10.50
N LEU A 614 19.68 -29.17 -9.68
CA LEU A 614 20.42 -27.91 -9.82
C LEU A 614 21.64 -28.00 -10.75
N GLU A 615 22.14 -29.21 -11.06
CA GLU A 615 23.33 -29.44 -11.89
C GLU A 615 23.31 -28.71 -13.26
N PRO A 616 22.18 -28.60 -13.99
CA PRO A 616 22.14 -27.88 -15.27
C PRO A 616 22.55 -26.40 -15.15
N CYS A 617 22.30 -25.75 -14.00
CA CYS A 617 22.58 -24.34 -13.81
C CYS A 617 24.04 -24.12 -13.37
N ARG A 618 24.94 -24.05 -14.36
CA ARG A 618 26.40 -24.02 -14.14
C ARG A 618 26.90 -22.93 -13.19
N ASP A 619 26.25 -21.77 -13.16
CA ASP A 619 26.61 -20.62 -12.32
C ASP A 619 25.93 -20.61 -10.94
N PHE A 620 25.00 -21.53 -10.66
CA PHE A 620 24.11 -21.48 -9.48
C PHE A 620 24.86 -21.24 -8.17
N ASP A 621 25.82 -22.12 -7.88
CA ASP A 621 26.62 -22.15 -6.67
C ASP A 621 27.48 -20.88 -6.49
N ALA A 622 27.84 -20.19 -7.57
CA ALA A 622 28.59 -18.94 -7.54
C ALA A 622 27.65 -17.74 -7.31
N SER A 623 26.56 -17.66 -8.08
CA SER A 623 25.57 -16.58 -8.00
C SER A 623 24.90 -16.52 -6.61
N ILE A 624 24.60 -17.67 -5.99
CA ILE A 624 24.11 -17.71 -4.60
C ILE A 624 25.15 -17.21 -3.60
N ARG A 625 26.44 -17.59 -3.75
CA ARG A 625 27.51 -17.09 -2.86
C ARG A 625 27.71 -15.57 -3.00
N ASP A 626 27.48 -15.01 -4.18
CA ASP A 626 27.52 -13.57 -4.42
C ASP A 626 26.37 -12.83 -3.73
N PHE A 627 25.15 -13.37 -3.78
CA PHE A 627 24.00 -12.87 -3.00
C PHE A 627 24.26 -12.94 -1.47
N VAL A 628 24.83 -14.06 -0.98
CA VAL A 628 25.24 -14.20 0.43
C VAL A 628 26.28 -13.14 0.78
N ALA A 629 27.28 -12.91 -0.06
CA ALA A 629 28.34 -11.94 0.18
C ALA A 629 27.81 -10.49 0.19
N LEU A 630 26.90 -10.14 -0.73
CA LEU A 630 26.20 -8.85 -0.72
C LEU A 630 25.46 -8.65 0.60
N THR A 631 24.61 -9.61 0.99
CA THR A 631 23.82 -9.58 2.22
C THR A 631 24.70 -9.41 3.46
N LEU A 632 25.79 -10.19 3.57
CA LEU A 632 26.74 -10.08 4.68
C LEU A 632 27.45 -8.73 4.71
N SER A 633 27.83 -8.16 3.56
CA SER A 633 28.50 -6.84 3.48
C SER A 633 27.62 -5.66 3.92
N ILE A 634 26.30 -5.84 3.89
CA ILE A 634 25.31 -4.86 4.39
C ILE A 634 25.12 -5.04 5.91
N ALA A 635 25.00 -6.28 6.38
CA ALA A 635 24.65 -6.61 7.76
C ALA A 635 25.84 -6.65 8.75
N TYR A 636 27.07 -6.93 8.29
CA TYR A 636 28.23 -7.15 9.14
C TYR A 636 29.41 -6.23 8.82
N GLN A 637 30.03 -5.67 9.86
CA GLN A 637 31.36 -5.04 9.75
C GLN A 637 32.51 -6.07 9.77
N GLY A 638 32.20 -7.29 10.23
CA GLY A 638 33.07 -8.45 10.11
C GLY A 638 32.46 -9.70 10.74
N ALA A 639 32.89 -10.86 10.27
CA ALA A 639 32.40 -12.18 10.68
C ALA A 639 33.56 -13.11 11.05
N GLU A 640 33.31 -14.07 11.95
CA GLU A 640 34.26 -15.14 12.26
C GLU A 640 34.44 -16.06 11.05
N MET A 641 35.69 -16.45 10.73
CA MET A 641 35.99 -17.33 9.58
C MET A 641 35.12 -18.59 9.59
N ASP A 642 35.02 -19.26 10.73
CA ASP A 642 34.27 -20.51 10.90
C ASP A 642 32.75 -20.36 10.63
N ARG A 643 32.19 -19.14 10.73
CA ARG A 643 30.80 -18.86 10.33
C ARG A 643 30.69 -18.60 8.84
N LEU A 644 31.66 -17.86 8.28
CA LEU A 644 31.68 -17.54 6.86
C LEU A 644 31.82 -18.81 5.99
N VAL A 645 32.66 -19.75 6.41
CA VAL A 645 32.78 -21.11 5.84
C VAL A 645 31.40 -21.74 5.64
N LYS A 646 30.56 -21.72 6.68
CA LYS A 646 29.22 -22.30 6.62
C LYS A 646 28.21 -21.49 5.82
N TYR A 647 28.24 -20.16 5.89
CA TYR A 647 27.33 -19.31 5.12
C TYR A 647 27.60 -19.42 3.61
N LEU A 648 28.86 -19.62 3.21
CA LEU A 648 29.23 -19.83 1.82
C LEU A 648 29.07 -21.28 1.34
N GLY A 649 28.82 -22.25 2.23
CA GLY A 649 28.74 -23.67 1.85
C GLY A 649 30.03 -24.15 1.17
N LEU A 650 31.18 -23.87 1.80
CA LEU A 650 32.51 -24.25 1.32
C LEU A 650 33.22 -25.08 2.41
N ASP A 651 33.77 -26.24 2.04
CA ASP A 651 34.46 -27.13 2.99
C ASP A 651 35.96 -26.79 3.16
N ASP A 652 36.62 -26.23 2.14
CA ASP A 652 38.03 -25.84 2.23
C ASP A 652 38.20 -24.38 2.67
N ILE A 653 39.09 -24.18 3.65
CA ILE A 653 39.47 -22.86 4.16
C ILE A 653 40.29 -22.08 3.11
N GLU A 654 40.99 -22.74 2.19
CA GLU A 654 41.68 -22.06 1.09
C GLU A 654 40.69 -21.47 0.06
N ASP A 655 39.61 -22.18 -0.29
CA ASP A 655 38.56 -21.68 -1.18
C ASP A 655 37.89 -20.42 -0.60
N VAL A 656 37.57 -20.45 0.70
CA VAL A 656 37.05 -19.28 1.43
C VAL A 656 38.05 -18.12 1.41
N ARG A 657 39.37 -18.37 1.47
CA ARG A 657 40.39 -17.31 1.37
C ARG A 657 40.50 -16.73 -0.04
N ASP A 658 40.30 -17.53 -1.08
CA ASP A 658 40.29 -17.03 -2.45
C ASP A 658 39.03 -16.20 -2.73
N PHE A 659 37.87 -16.63 -2.25
CA PHE A 659 36.63 -15.83 -2.25
C PHE A 659 36.79 -14.50 -1.49
N ILE A 660 37.42 -14.51 -0.31
CA ILE A 660 37.74 -13.28 0.46
C ILE A 660 38.61 -12.32 -0.35
N LYS A 661 39.62 -12.81 -1.09
CA LYS A 661 40.47 -11.97 -1.95
C LYS A 661 39.67 -11.40 -3.11
N GLU A 662 38.82 -12.21 -3.74
CA GLU A 662 37.98 -11.82 -4.87
C GLU A 662 37.02 -10.69 -4.48
N LYS A 663 36.30 -10.82 -3.36
CA LYS A 663 35.38 -9.77 -2.85
C LYS A 663 36.09 -8.59 -2.18
N GLY A 664 37.43 -8.56 -2.17
CA GLY A 664 38.24 -7.47 -1.60
C GLY A 664 38.14 -7.34 -0.08
N TRP A 665 37.79 -8.41 0.62
CA TRP A 665 37.66 -8.45 2.07
C TRP A 665 39.02 -8.66 2.74
N THR A 666 39.15 -8.31 4.03
CA THR A 666 40.42 -8.39 4.77
C THR A 666 40.32 -9.32 5.96
N THR A 667 41.44 -9.90 6.42
CA THR A 667 41.46 -10.80 7.59
C THR A 667 42.29 -10.22 8.73
N GLU A 668 41.75 -10.29 9.94
CA GLU A 668 42.41 -9.89 11.18
C GLU A 668 42.54 -11.10 12.12
N LYS A 669 43.73 -11.28 12.72
CA LYS A 669 43.96 -12.31 13.74
C LYS A 669 43.80 -11.71 15.12
N LEU A 670 42.79 -12.16 15.86
CA LEU A 670 42.60 -11.80 17.27
C LEU A 670 43.65 -12.50 18.14
N GLY A 671 43.98 -11.91 19.30
CA GLY A 671 44.95 -12.47 20.26
C GLY A 671 44.54 -13.83 20.85
N SER A 672 43.31 -14.28 20.63
CA SER A 672 42.79 -15.62 20.97
C SER A 672 43.12 -16.70 19.94
N GLY A 673 43.67 -16.33 18.77
CA GLY A 673 43.91 -17.24 17.64
C GLY A 673 42.77 -17.32 16.62
N SER A 674 41.59 -16.77 16.92
CA SER A 674 40.47 -16.68 15.96
C SER A 674 40.76 -15.67 14.84
N ILE A 675 40.26 -15.97 13.64
CA ILE A 675 40.37 -15.13 12.44
C ILE A 675 39.02 -14.47 12.19
N VAL A 676 38.99 -13.14 12.13
CA VAL A 676 37.82 -12.35 11.74
C VAL A 676 38.04 -11.78 10.35
N VAL A 677 37.04 -11.96 9.48
CA VAL A 677 36.98 -11.39 8.14
C VAL A 677 36.26 -10.05 8.24
N ARG A 678 36.91 -8.94 7.84
CA ARG A 678 36.31 -7.60 7.78
C ARG A 678 35.85 -7.30 6.38
N MET A 679 34.58 -6.96 6.25
CA MET A 679 33.95 -6.49 5.03
C MET A 679 34.18 -4.97 4.87
N PRO A 680 34.38 -4.45 3.65
CA PRO A 680 34.54 -3.02 3.41
C PRO A 680 33.22 -2.30 3.72
N SER A 681 33.31 -1.19 4.46
CA SER A 681 32.14 -0.39 4.82
C SER A 681 31.58 0.34 3.59
N THR A 682 30.49 -0.20 3.04
CA THR A 682 29.64 0.42 2.03
C THR A 682 29.01 1.72 2.55
N SER A 683 28.58 2.60 1.63
CA SER A 683 27.85 3.84 1.99
C SER A 683 26.60 3.56 2.84
N VAL A 684 25.93 2.44 2.59
CA VAL A 684 24.76 1.95 3.32
C VAL A 684 25.12 1.55 4.75
N SER A 685 26.20 0.78 4.95
CA SER A 685 26.66 0.35 6.30
C SER A 685 27.33 1.46 7.12
N LEU A 686 27.54 2.64 6.54
CA LEU A 686 28.07 3.85 7.19
C LEU A 686 26.99 4.91 7.53
N ALA A 687 25.70 4.59 7.44
CA ALA A 687 24.59 5.50 7.74
C ALA A 687 24.63 6.02 9.20
N THR A 688 25.33 7.13 9.42
CA THR A 688 25.72 7.62 10.75
C THR A 688 24.73 8.66 11.25
N LYS A 689 23.74 8.21 12.04
CA LYS A 689 22.71 9.03 12.74
C LYS A 689 21.70 9.75 11.82
N PRO A 690 20.51 10.11 12.34
CA PRO A 690 19.64 11.05 11.64
C PRO A 690 20.38 12.37 11.43
N VAL A 691 20.50 12.79 10.17
CA VAL A 691 21.13 14.06 9.81
C VAL A 691 20.15 15.18 10.11
N VAL A 692 20.43 15.95 11.16
CA VAL A 692 19.81 17.26 11.35
C VAL A 692 20.38 18.17 10.26
N VAL A 693 19.53 18.55 9.29
CA VAL A 693 19.95 19.31 8.10
C VAL A 693 20.10 20.80 8.44
N GLU A 694 21.28 21.19 8.94
CA GLU A 694 21.71 22.58 8.91
C GLU A 694 22.50 22.85 7.61
N GLN A 695 21.81 23.49 6.65
CA GLN A 695 22.33 24.22 5.47
C GLN A 695 23.62 23.70 4.80
N GLN A 696 23.48 22.90 3.73
CA GLN A 696 24.63 22.50 2.91
C GLN A 696 25.20 23.66 2.08
N GLN A 697 26.49 23.98 2.30
CA GLN A 697 27.31 24.72 1.34
C GLN A 697 28.11 23.74 0.47
N VAL A 698 27.85 23.73 -0.84
CA VAL A 698 28.57 22.90 -1.83
C VAL A 698 30.01 23.39 -1.97
N LYS A 699 30.99 22.47 -2.00
CA LYS A 699 32.42 22.82 -2.05
C LYS A 699 32.90 23.00 -3.49
N LEU A 700 33.75 24.01 -3.70
CA LEU A 700 34.34 24.38 -5.00
C LEU A 700 35.16 23.25 -5.65
N SER A 701 35.60 22.24 -4.88
CA SER A 701 36.26 21.03 -5.40
C SER A 701 35.36 20.22 -6.31
N ASP A 702 34.06 20.20 -6.01
CA ASP A 702 33.10 19.29 -6.62
C ASP A 702 32.61 19.90 -7.95
N LEU A 703 32.37 21.21 -7.94
CA LEU A 703 32.20 22.03 -9.15
C LEU A 703 33.41 21.93 -10.12
N LYS A 704 34.64 21.86 -9.60
CA LYS A 704 35.84 21.72 -10.46
C LYS A 704 35.91 20.38 -11.19
N LYS A 705 35.38 19.29 -10.62
CA LYS A 705 35.31 17.98 -11.30
C LYS A 705 34.32 18.00 -12.47
N ILE A 706 33.20 18.72 -12.33
CA ILE A 706 32.22 18.90 -13.42
C ILE A 706 32.87 19.69 -14.57
N ILE A 707 33.49 20.83 -14.24
CA ILE A 707 34.16 21.71 -15.22
C ILE A 707 35.32 21.00 -15.96
N SER A 708 36.00 20.02 -15.35
CA SER A 708 37.07 19.27 -16.03
C SER A 708 36.58 18.23 -17.04
N HIS A 709 35.36 17.69 -16.89
CA HIS A 709 34.80 16.74 -17.86
C HIS A 709 34.21 17.44 -19.09
N GLY A 710 33.68 18.66 -18.94
CA GLY A 710 33.20 19.50 -20.06
C GLY A 710 34.29 20.05 -20.99
N ARG A 711 35.45 19.39 -21.12
CA ARG A 711 36.57 19.83 -21.97
C ARG A 711 37.17 18.76 -22.88
N ILE A 712 36.52 17.60 -22.96
CA ILE A 712 36.73 16.54 -23.95
C ILE A 712 35.30 16.07 -24.26
N LEU A 713 34.64 16.49 -25.34
CA LEU A 713 35.11 16.59 -26.72
C LEU A 713 34.89 17.99 -27.34
N ALA A 714 35.74 18.32 -28.30
CA ALA A 714 35.64 19.46 -29.22
C ALA A 714 35.79 18.95 -30.67
#